data_AF-A0A8X9A4W5-F1
#
_entry.id   AF-A0A8X9A4W5-F1
#
_cell.length_a   1.000
_cell.length_b   1.000
_cell.length_c   1.000
_cell.angle_alpha   90.00
_cell.angle_beta   90.00
_cell.angle_gamma   90.00
#
_symmetry.space_group_name_H-M   'P 1'
#
loop_
_entity.id
_entity.type
_entity.pdbx_description
1 polymer ?
#
loop_
_entity_poly.entity_id
_entity_poly.type
_entity_poly.pdbx_seq_one_letter_code
_entity_poly.pdbx_strand_id
1 'polypeptide(L)'
;MGFMLPRFIAIKSTNYPDKGHLYYYEKASTVNVGEESVFSTLVKIEVEQATSNTNYVHLRFSTSNRYWSKRVGGNGIVAESKQPVEDIKNPSCTLFQPVQAAKDVFDLNYVPTGARVLVDPKYWGIFVDGDPSDSYGNLIYVDWSTLVKLPAHLTFKGDNKRYLRGMGHGGHNYLQYSASDIDASCGHRVTLMPDGHVRITSDHWEGQFWRRSPNWIWADSWMSSINNPDTHFWPVKLDNDNTIALRNAGNNHYCSRLTADGKTDMLNAAGSDIYNSGKMVVQELVSERNVYDVKYRMEDARIYDEAPYDAGSSQLDNPSDEEAAMAVSITYQDEKSYTFSRSFSLTAGVETKFQTGVPFIVDGEIKVSFEINTTLEWDTTTTTTTSVTATGSIPIPAKSSAVIEYVGTMGTCDVPYSYTQQDRSSTDGTISYTEQVDGVYKGVSCYNFHFVTKSIKALVIMVFMLPRFIAIRSTRYPDKGHLYYDEKQSTVHIGEESVFSTLVKIEVERATSNTNYVHLRFSNSNRYWSKRVGGNGIDAVSKKPEEDIKEPSCTLFQPVEVSGEGEGVFQLIYVPTGHRVLVDPEYWGIFVVEENPSSWYGSLKYVDWSTLVKLPPHVAFKGDNGRYLTGVSQDGYNYLQYSSSGIDPSCGHRVYLMPEGHVRITSDHWGGKFWRRSPNWIWADSHASSINNPDTHFWPVKLGHDNTIALRNAGNNRHCSRLSQDWKTDMLNAAWIEIHDVGKMEVQELVSERNVYNVKYRMEDARIYDEEPYIAGSSQLDNHSDQEAAMSVSITYTDEKSYTFSRSMSLTAGVETTFSTGVPFIVEGKITVSFQINTTLQWDATTTTTTSVTASGSIPIPAKTSAVIEYVGTQGTCDVPYSYTQQDQSSTDGTISYTEQVDGIYKGVSCYNFHYVTKSLKALV
;
A
#
# COMPACT_ATOMS: atom_id res chain seq x y z
N MET A 1 -23.15 12.53 -13.10
CA MET A 1 -23.06 11.37 -12.20
C MET A 1 -24.25 10.50 -12.52
N GLY A 2 -24.06 9.25 -12.93
CA GLY A 2 -25.15 8.32 -13.24
C GLY A 2 -25.95 7.95 -11.98
N PHE A 3 -27.18 7.46 -12.18
CA PHE A 3 -28.00 6.92 -11.10
C PHE A 3 -27.35 5.64 -10.55
N MET A 4 -27.09 5.60 -9.23
CA MET A 4 -26.41 4.46 -8.60
C MET A 4 -27.39 3.64 -7.77
N LEU A 5 -27.48 2.35 -8.08
CA LEU A 5 -28.22 1.38 -7.29
C LEU A 5 -27.35 0.91 -6.10
N PRO A 6 -27.96 0.58 -4.94
CA PRO A 6 -27.24 -0.10 -3.85
C PRO A 6 -26.64 -1.43 -4.32
N ARG A 7 -25.61 -1.90 -3.62
CA ARG A 7 -24.93 -3.17 -3.93
C ARG A 7 -25.88 -4.36 -3.89
N PHE A 8 -26.83 -4.40 -2.95
CA PHE A 8 -27.80 -5.49 -2.85
C PHE A 8 -29.21 -4.93 -2.95
N ILE A 9 -29.99 -5.44 -3.90
CA ILE A 9 -31.36 -5.00 -4.15
C ILE A 9 -32.31 -6.17 -4.37
N ALA A 10 -33.60 -5.92 -4.19
CA ALA A 10 -34.68 -6.69 -4.79
C ALA A 10 -35.55 -5.76 -5.62
N ILE A 11 -36.00 -6.19 -6.80
CA ILE A 11 -36.67 -5.30 -7.77
C ILE A 11 -38.15 -5.68 -7.87
N LYS A 12 -39.04 -4.67 -7.93
CA LYS A 12 -40.46 -4.84 -8.28
C LYS A 12 -40.82 -4.02 -9.52
N SER A 13 -41.87 -4.48 -10.21
CA SER A 13 -42.49 -3.70 -11.29
C SER A 13 -43.52 -2.73 -10.75
N THR A 14 -43.49 -1.47 -11.21
CA THR A 14 -44.54 -0.50 -10.90
C THR A 14 -45.84 -0.76 -11.66
N ASN A 15 -45.77 -1.44 -12.82
CA ASN A 15 -46.95 -1.82 -13.59
C ASN A 15 -47.70 -3.00 -12.94
N TYR A 16 -47.00 -3.83 -12.17
CA TYR A 16 -47.54 -5.02 -11.52
C TYR A 16 -47.09 -5.14 -10.04
N PRO A 17 -47.38 -4.15 -9.19
CA PRO A 17 -46.84 -4.09 -7.83
C PRO A 17 -47.31 -5.24 -6.93
N ASP A 18 -48.50 -5.80 -7.22
CA ASP A 18 -49.11 -6.90 -6.47
C ASP A 18 -48.61 -8.29 -6.90
N LYS A 19 -47.72 -8.37 -7.91
CA LYS A 19 -47.19 -9.65 -8.42
C LYS A 19 -45.90 -10.09 -7.74
N GLY A 20 -45.42 -9.34 -6.75
CA GLY A 20 -44.19 -9.64 -6.04
C GLY A 20 -42.94 -9.10 -6.73
N HIS A 21 -41.81 -9.74 -6.45
CA HIS A 21 -40.48 -9.30 -6.83
C HIS A 21 -39.95 -10.12 -7.99
N LEU A 22 -38.94 -9.55 -8.66
CA LEU A 22 -38.12 -10.23 -9.64
C LEU A 22 -37.23 -11.26 -8.95
N TYR A 23 -37.28 -12.50 -9.41
CA TYR A 23 -36.59 -13.63 -8.81
C TYR A 23 -35.99 -14.58 -9.86
N TYR A 24 -35.04 -15.38 -9.40
CA TYR A 24 -34.43 -16.42 -10.23
C TYR A 24 -35.37 -17.62 -10.38
N TYR A 25 -35.89 -17.84 -11.58
CA TYR A 25 -36.68 -19.03 -11.89
C TYR A 25 -35.78 -20.16 -12.39
N GLU A 26 -35.31 -20.97 -11.44
CA GLU A 26 -34.28 -22.00 -11.64
C GLU A 26 -34.61 -23.01 -12.76
N LYS A 27 -35.87 -23.44 -12.89
CA LYS A 27 -36.27 -24.47 -13.88
C LYS A 27 -36.02 -24.07 -15.34
N ALA A 28 -35.96 -22.77 -15.64
CA ALA A 28 -35.71 -22.27 -16.99
C ALA A 28 -34.55 -21.26 -17.07
N SER A 29 -33.85 -21.04 -15.95
CA SER A 29 -32.83 -20.01 -15.77
C SER A 29 -33.28 -18.61 -16.21
N THR A 30 -34.57 -18.29 -16.06
CA THR A 30 -35.13 -16.99 -16.45
C THR A 30 -35.27 -16.05 -15.25
N VAL A 31 -35.38 -14.76 -15.54
CA VAL A 31 -35.76 -13.75 -14.56
C VAL A 31 -37.26 -13.55 -14.65
N ASN A 32 -37.99 -13.88 -13.57
CA ASN A 32 -39.45 -13.81 -13.54
C ASN A 32 -39.93 -12.90 -12.40
N VAL A 33 -41.18 -12.43 -12.49
CA VAL A 33 -41.93 -11.75 -11.43
C VAL A 33 -42.84 -12.77 -10.76
N GLY A 34 -42.81 -12.87 -9.43
CA GLY A 34 -43.70 -13.79 -8.72
C GLY A 34 -43.33 -14.13 -7.28
N GLU A 35 -42.12 -13.83 -6.84
CA GLU A 35 -41.73 -14.09 -5.46
C GLU A 35 -42.31 -13.01 -4.54
N GLU A 36 -43.27 -13.41 -3.71
CA GLU A 36 -43.99 -12.48 -2.84
C GLU A 36 -43.06 -11.90 -1.79
N SER A 37 -42.25 -12.77 -1.17
CA SER A 37 -41.45 -12.38 -0.01
C SER A 37 -40.21 -11.64 -0.46
N VAL A 38 -40.09 -10.40 0.02
CA VAL A 38 -38.85 -9.65 -0.09
C VAL A 38 -37.78 -10.51 0.53
N PHE A 39 -37.87 -11.03 1.77
CA PHE A 39 -36.82 -11.86 2.42
C PHE A 39 -36.38 -13.17 1.71
N SER A 40 -36.99 -13.56 0.59
CA SER A 40 -36.59 -14.74 -0.18
C SER A 40 -35.18 -14.56 -0.76
N THR A 41 -34.33 -15.59 -0.61
CA THR A 41 -32.98 -15.53 -1.18
C THR A 41 -32.97 -15.62 -2.71
N LEU A 42 -34.11 -15.91 -3.34
CA LEU A 42 -34.29 -15.95 -4.79
C LEU A 42 -34.42 -14.56 -5.43
N VAL A 43 -34.75 -13.52 -4.66
CA VAL A 43 -34.91 -12.14 -5.17
C VAL A 43 -33.70 -11.26 -4.90
N LYS A 44 -32.75 -11.73 -4.09
CA LYS A 44 -31.55 -10.97 -3.72
C LYS A 44 -30.62 -10.87 -4.94
N ILE A 45 -30.51 -9.66 -5.46
CA ILE A 45 -29.68 -9.31 -6.60
C ILE A 45 -28.48 -8.51 -6.09
N GLU A 46 -27.28 -8.93 -6.46
CA GLU A 46 -26.07 -8.14 -6.32
C GLU A 46 -25.86 -7.31 -7.59
N VAL A 47 -25.59 -6.02 -7.38
CA VAL A 47 -25.25 -5.04 -8.41
C VAL A 47 -23.74 -4.85 -8.38
N GLU A 48 -23.09 -5.23 -9.47
CA GLU A 48 -21.63 -5.12 -9.62
C GLU A 48 -21.32 -4.06 -10.69
N GLN A 49 -20.46 -3.09 -10.38
CA GLN A 49 -20.14 -2.01 -11.31
C GLN A 49 -19.25 -2.52 -12.45
N ALA A 50 -19.55 -2.13 -13.69
CA ALA A 50 -18.74 -2.53 -14.84
C ALA A 50 -17.35 -1.85 -14.82
N THR A 51 -16.34 -2.59 -15.24
CA THR A 51 -14.95 -2.12 -15.33
C THR A 51 -14.73 -1.19 -16.52
N SER A 52 -15.47 -1.40 -17.62
CA SER A 52 -15.41 -0.60 -18.83
C SER A 52 -16.08 0.76 -18.72
N ASN A 53 -17.13 0.91 -17.89
CA ASN A 53 -17.87 2.15 -17.74
C ASN A 53 -18.65 2.20 -16.43
N THR A 54 -18.41 3.24 -15.63
CA THR A 54 -19.00 3.42 -14.31
C THR A 54 -20.52 3.65 -14.31
N ASN A 55 -21.14 3.94 -15.47
CA ASN A 55 -22.59 4.05 -15.62
C ASN A 55 -23.29 2.71 -15.91
N TYR A 56 -22.55 1.64 -16.15
CA TYR A 56 -23.10 0.31 -16.40
C TYR A 56 -22.88 -0.62 -15.22
N VAL A 57 -23.78 -1.58 -15.07
CA VAL A 57 -23.77 -2.57 -14.01
C VAL A 57 -24.02 -3.97 -14.58
N HIS A 58 -23.50 -4.95 -13.86
CA HIS A 58 -23.91 -6.34 -13.95
C HIS A 58 -24.92 -6.61 -12.84
N LEU A 59 -25.97 -7.38 -13.16
CA LEU A 59 -26.96 -7.84 -12.18
C LEU A 59 -26.79 -9.34 -12.00
N ARG A 60 -26.68 -9.79 -10.75
CA ARG A 60 -26.42 -11.19 -10.43
C ARG A 60 -27.30 -11.66 -9.29
N PHE A 61 -27.94 -12.81 -9.42
CA PHE A 61 -28.61 -13.40 -8.26
C PHE A 61 -27.57 -13.94 -7.27
N SER A 62 -27.68 -13.52 -6.00
CA SER A 62 -26.68 -13.86 -4.97
C SER A 62 -26.62 -15.37 -4.68
N THR A 63 -27.75 -16.08 -4.78
CA THR A 63 -27.85 -17.51 -4.45
C THR A 63 -27.46 -18.45 -5.57
N SER A 64 -27.67 -18.09 -6.83
CA SER A 64 -27.28 -18.94 -7.96
C SER A 64 -25.92 -18.54 -8.56
N ASN A 65 -25.38 -17.39 -8.12
CA ASN A 65 -24.19 -16.76 -8.69
C ASN A 65 -24.27 -16.56 -10.22
N ARG A 66 -25.48 -16.33 -10.76
CA ARG A 66 -25.73 -16.14 -12.20
C ARG A 66 -26.00 -14.70 -12.58
N TYR A 67 -25.29 -14.23 -13.60
CA TYR A 67 -25.45 -12.89 -14.17
C TYR A 67 -26.58 -12.85 -15.20
N TRP A 68 -27.31 -11.74 -15.18
CA TRP A 68 -28.41 -11.46 -16.11
C TRP A 68 -27.84 -11.18 -17.50
N SER A 69 -28.49 -11.71 -18.52
CA SER A 69 -28.15 -11.45 -19.93
C SER A 69 -29.39 -11.66 -20.80
N LYS A 70 -29.37 -11.12 -22.02
CA LYS A 70 -30.41 -11.41 -23.00
C LYS A 70 -30.27 -12.84 -23.52
N ARG A 71 -31.37 -13.58 -23.62
CA ARG A 71 -31.38 -14.93 -24.21
C ARG A 71 -30.93 -14.88 -25.67
N VAL A 72 -29.99 -15.75 -26.04
CA VAL A 72 -29.54 -15.91 -27.43
C VAL A 72 -30.73 -16.30 -28.32
N GLY A 73 -31.00 -15.51 -29.37
CA GLY A 73 -32.09 -15.75 -30.32
C GLY A 73 -33.49 -15.38 -29.83
N GLY A 74 -33.64 -14.73 -28.67
CA GLY A 74 -34.92 -14.25 -28.15
C GLY A 74 -34.81 -12.89 -27.47
N ASN A 75 -35.92 -12.35 -26.94
CA ASN A 75 -35.93 -11.07 -26.23
C ASN A 75 -35.99 -11.21 -24.71
N GLY A 76 -36.19 -12.41 -24.16
CA GLY A 76 -36.24 -12.65 -22.72
C GLY A 76 -34.88 -12.44 -22.04
N ILE A 77 -34.89 -12.07 -20.76
CA ILE A 77 -33.70 -12.05 -19.90
C ILE A 77 -33.56 -13.38 -19.16
N VAL A 78 -32.36 -13.93 -19.18
CA VAL A 78 -31.94 -15.15 -18.48
C VAL A 78 -30.81 -14.83 -17.50
N ALA A 79 -30.64 -15.68 -16.49
CA ALA A 79 -29.51 -15.64 -15.56
C ALA A 79 -28.77 -16.98 -15.64
N GLU A 80 -27.85 -17.09 -16.61
CA GLU A 80 -27.12 -18.34 -16.91
C GLU A 80 -25.59 -18.21 -16.75
N SER A 81 -25.05 -17.02 -17.04
CA SER A 81 -23.60 -16.80 -17.03
C SER A 81 -23.04 -16.84 -15.60
N LYS A 82 -21.91 -17.53 -15.41
CA LYS A 82 -21.16 -17.53 -14.14
C LYS A 82 -20.15 -16.39 -14.03
N GLN A 83 -19.90 -15.68 -15.14
CA GLN A 83 -18.91 -14.61 -15.24
C GLN A 83 -19.53 -13.37 -15.91
N PRO A 84 -19.09 -12.16 -15.54
CA PRO A 84 -19.51 -10.95 -16.22
C PRO A 84 -18.94 -10.88 -17.64
N VAL A 85 -19.70 -10.35 -18.59
CA VAL A 85 -19.31 -10.21 -20.01
C VAL A 85 -19.57 -8.76 -20.46
N GLU A 86 -18.49 -8.00 -20.64
CA GLU A 86 -18.55 -6.58 -20.99
C GLU A 86 -18.40 -6.28 -22.49
N ASP A 87 -18.09 -7.29 -23.32
CA ASP A 87 -18.10 -7.13 -24.77
C ASP A 87 -19.54 -6.96 -25.29
N ILE A 88 -19.91 -5.73 -25.64
CA ILE A 88 -21.24 -5.39 -26.16
C ILE A 88 -21.60 -6.09 -27.48
N LYS A 89 -20.63 -6.64 -28.21
CA LYS A 89 -20.87 -7.43 -29.42
C LYS A 89 -21.19 -8.89 -29.11
N ASN A 90 -20.88 -9.34 -27.89
CA ASN A 90 -21.17 -10.68 -27.45
C ASN A 90 -22.68 -10.81 -27.12
N PRO A 91 -23.41 -11.77 -27.72
CA PRO A 91 -24.84 -11.96 -27.45
C PRO A 91 -25.15 -12.33 -25.99
N SER A 92 -24.15 -12.78 -25.23
CA SER A 92 -24.23 -13.07 -23.79
C SER A 92 -23.74 -11.92 -22.91
N CYS A 93 -23.60 -10.70 -23.46
CA CYS A 93 -23.24 -9.51 -22.68
C CYS A 93 -24.19 -9.33 -21.49
N THR A 94 -23.63 -8.99 -20.33
CA THR A 94 -24.34 -8.90 -19.04
C THR A 94 -24.53 -7.46 -18.57
N LEU A 95 -24.23 -6.48 -19.43
CA LEU A 95 -24.27 -5.05 -19.10
C LEU A 95 -25.69 -4.48 -19.17
N PHE A 96 -26.09 -3.83 -18.08
CA PHE A 96 -27.30 -3.02 -17.99
C PHE A 96 -26.98 -1.60 -17.54
N GLN A 97 -27.84 -0.66 -17.95
CA GLN A 97 -27.77 0.73 -17.52
C GLN A 97 -29.05 1.07 -16.74
N PRO A 98 -28.95 1.34 -15.42
CA PRO A 98 -30.07 1.86 -14.66
C PRO A 98 -30.20 3.38 -14.91
N VAL A 99 -31.40 3.84 -15.22
CA VAL A 99 -31.70 5.24 -15.52
C VAL A 99 -32.80 5.73 -14.59
N GLN A 100 -32.53 6.78 -13.81
CA GLN A 100 -33.51 7.31 -12.87
C GLN A 100 -34.70 7.93 -13.61
N ALA A 101 -35.91 7.45 -13.30
CA ALA A 101 -37.16 7.98 -13.86
C ALA A 101 -37.87 8.90 -12.85
N ALA A 102 -37.83 8.57 -11.55
CA ALA A 102 -38.32 9.41 -10.45
C ALA A 102 -37.61 9.05 -9.13
N LYS A 103 -38.07 9.60 -8.01
CA LYS A 103 -37.59 9.18 -6.68
C LYS A 103 -37.93 7.70 -6.48
N ASP A 104 -36.91 6.88 -6.23
CA ASP A 104 -37.00 5.43 -6.02
C ASP A 104 -37.54 4.61 -7.22
N VAL A 105 -37.72 5.26 -8.39
CA VAL A 105 -38.20 4.63 -9.63
C VAL A 105 -37.14 4.77 -10.73
N PHE A 106 -36.87 3.69 -11.44
CA PHE A 106 -35.86 3.64 -12.49
C PHE A 106 -36.27 2.75 -13.66
N ASP A 107 -35.68 3.02 -14.82
CA ASP A 107 -35.71 2.14 -15.98
C ASP A 107 -34.40 1.35 -16.05
N LEU A 108 -34.45 0.14 -16.60
CA LEU A 108 -33.27 -0.69 -16.78
C LEU A 108 -33.09 -0.98 -18.28
N ASN A 109 -31.99 -0.51 -18.86
CA ASN A 109 -31.73 -0.67 -20.29
C ASN A 109 -30.63 -1.72 -20.52
N TYR A 110 -30.82 -2.61 -21.49
CA TYR A 110 -29.83 -3.58 -21.90
C TYR A 110 -28.81 -2.93 -22.85
N VAL A 111 -27.57 -2.77 -22.38
CA VAL A 111 -26.55 -1.89 -23.00
C VAL A 111 -26.28 -2.21 -24.47
N PRO A 112 -26.13 -3.48 -24.90
CA PRO A 112 -25.84 -3.80 -26.31
C PRO A 112 -26.84 -3.25 -27.33
N THR A 113 -28.09 -3.05 -26.92
CA THR A 113 -29.17 -2.64 -27.84
C THR A 113 -29.84 -1.32 -27.44
N GLY A 114 -29.61 -0.82 -26.23
CA GLY A 114 -30.34 0.30 -25.64
C GLY A 114 -31.80 -0.03 -25.27
N ALA A 115 -32.27 -1.25 -25.53
CA ALA A 115 -33.64 -1.68 -25.29
C ALA A 115 -33.98 -1.74 -23.79
N ARG A 116 -35.19 -1.30 -23.42
CA ARG A 116 -35.66 -1.26 -22.03
C ARG A 116 -36.16 -2.63 -21.58
N VAL A 117 -35.90 -2.99 -20.33
CA VAL A 117 -36.42 -4.19 -19.68
C VAL A 117 -37.88 -3.99 -19.27
N LEU A 118 -38.77 -4.87 -19.76
CA LEU A 118 -40.20 -4.90 -19.50
C LEU A 118 -40.63 -6.24 -18.90
N VAL A 119 -41.80 -6.25 -18.24
CA VAL A 119 -42.45 -7.48 -17.74
C VAL A 119 -43.48 -7.96 -18.76
N ASP A 120 -43.41 -9.25 -19.12
CA ASP A 120 -44.42 -9.92 -19.94
C ASP A 120 -45.59 -10.39 -19.05
N PRO A 121 -46.80 -9.80 -19.17
CA PRO A 121 -47.94 -10.20 -18.33
C PRO A 121 -48.51 -11.59 -18.62
N LYS A 122 -48.15 -12.21 -19.75
CA LYS A 122 -48.62 -13.55 -20.12
C LYS A 122 -47.80 -14.65 -19.47
N TYR A 123 -46.48 -14.45 -19.38
CA TYR A 123 -45.55 -15.46 -18.86
C TYR A 123 -44.88 -15.05 -17.55
N TRP A 124 -45.05 -13.79 -17.14
CA TRP A 124 -44.40 -13.17 -15.97
C TRP A 124 -42.87 -13.24 -15.99
N GLY A 125 -42.27 -13.44 -17.16
CA GLY A 125 -40.83 -13.23 -17.39
C GLY A 125 -40.53 -11.77 -17.73
N ILE A 126 -39.26 -11.38 -17.69
CA ILE A 126 -38.82 -10.09 -18.24
C ILE A 126 -38.16 -10.24 -19.61
N PHE A 127 -38.32 -9.23 -20.45
CA PHE A 127 -37.77 -9.16 -21.80
C PHE A 127 -37.32 -7.74 -22.14
N VAL A 128 -36.56 -7.58 -23.22
CA VAL A 128 -36.14 -6.26 -23.71
C VAL A 128 -36.94 -5.83 -24.93
N ASP A 129 -37.32 -4.55 -24.95
CA ASP A 129 -38.03 -3.91 -26.06
C ASP A 129 -37.32 -2.62 -26.49
N GLY A 130 -37.17 -2.43 -27.81
CA GLY A 130 -36.49 -1.29 -28.41
C GLY A 130 -37.36 -0.05 -28.59
N ASP A 131 -38.69 -0.19 -28.49
CA ASP A 131 -39.65 0.92 -28.64
C ASP A 131 -40.76 0.86 -27.55
N PRO A 132 -40.38 0.91 -26.25
CA PRO A 132 -41.35 0.87 -25.15
C PRO A 132 -42.09 2.21 -25.02
N SER A 133 -43.37 2.18 -24.63
CA SER A 133 -44.04 3.42 -24.19
C SER A 133 -43.42 3.94 -22.89
N ASP A 134 -43.32 5.27 -22.73
CA ASP A 134 -42.71 5.91 -21.55
C ASP A 134 -43.30 5.49 -20.19
N SER A 135 -44.55 5.02 -20.16
CA SER A 135 -45.25 4.56 -18.94
C SER A 135 -45.06 3.07 -18.60
N TYR A 136 -44.28 2.33 -19.39
CA TYR A 136 -44.01 0.89 -19.20
C TYR A 136 -42.53 0.64 -18.95
N GLY A 137 -42.25 -0.30 -18.05
CA GLY A 137 -40.88 -0.71 -17.72
C GLY A 137 -40.28 -0.03 -16.50
N ASN A 138 -41.05 0.82 -15.81
CA ASN A 138 -40.63 1.45 -14.58
C ASN A 138 -40.52 0.41 -13.46
N LEU A 139 -39.36 0.36 -12.83
CA LEU A 139 -39.00 -0.52 -11.74
C LEU A 139 -38.79 0.29 -10.47
N ILE A 140 -39.06 -0.33 -9.33
CA ILE A 140 -38.63 0.14 -8.01
C ILE A 140 -37.72 -0.92 -7.40
N TYR A 141 -36.87 -0.51 -6.48
CA TYR A 141 -36.03 -1.43 -5.74
C TYR A 141 -36.23 -1.27 -4.24
N VAL A 142 -36.05 -2.38 -3.53
CA VAL A 142 -35.80 -2.41 -2.10
C VAL A 142 -34.29 -2.50 -1.92
N ASP A 143 -33.71 -1.57 -1.16
CA ASP A 143 -32.32 -1.72 -0.73
C ASP A 143 -32.24 -2.87 0.27
N TRP A 144 -31.76 -4.00 -0.22
CA TRP A 144 -31.72 -5.25 0.53
C TRP A 144 -30.81 -5.15 1.75
N SER A 145 -29.79 -4.30 1.69
CA SER A 145 -28.86 -4.11 2.80
C SER A 145 -29.52 -3.42 4.02
N THR A 146 -30.66 -2.75 3.79
CA THR A 146 -31.43 -2.08 4.85
C THR A 146 -32.48 -2.98 5.49
N LEU A 147 -32.78 -4.15 4.89
CA LEU A 147 -33.77 -5.07 5.42
C LEU A 147 -33.31 -5.68 6.74
N VAL A 148 -34.23 -5.73 7.70
CA VAL A 148 -33.96 -6.32 9.01
C VAL A 148 -34.76 -7.60 9.20
N LYS A 149 -34.07 -8.73 9.10
CA LYS A 149 -34.65 -10.04 9.41
C LYS A 149 -34.45 -10.32 10.91
N LEU A 150 -35.48 -10.00 11.71
CA LEU A 150 -35.44 -10.22 13.17
C LEU A 150 -35.45 -11.73 13.51
N PRO A 151 -34.81 -12.13 14.63
CA PRO A 151 -34.94 -13.48 15.15
C PRO A 151 -36.40 -13.87 15.40
N ALA A 152 -36.72 -15.16 15.21
CA ALA A 152 -38.09 -15.65 15.37
C ALA A 152 -38.61 -15.54 16.82
N HIS A 153 -37.72 -15.62 17.81
CA HIS A 153 -38.02 -15.49 19.24
C HIS A 153 -36.98 -14.59 19.91
N LEU A 154 -37.42 -13.47 20.48
CA LEU A 154 -36.53 -12.41 20.97
C LEU A 154 -37.13 -11.66 22.16
N THR A 155 -36.29 -10.82 22.77
CA THR A 155 -36.71 -9.72 23.65
C THR A 155 -36.08 -8.41 23.21
N PHE A 156 -36.60 -7.30 23.74
CA PHE A 156 -36.10 -5.96 23.46
C PHE A 156 -35.63 -5.28 24.73
N LYS A 157 -34.45 -4.67 24.69
CA LYS A 157 -33.93 -3.85 25.80
C LYS A 157 -33.95 -2.38 25.41
N GLY A 158 -34.56 -1.55 26.25
CA GLY A 158 -34.70 -0.11 26.02
C GLY A 158 -33.49 0.70 26.44
N ASP A 159 -33.50 1.99 26.13
CA ASP A 159 -32.51 2.98 26.55
C ASP A 159 -32.36 3.08 28.08
N ASN A 160 -33.46 2.84 28.82
CA ASN A 160 -33.48 2.77 30.28
C ASN A 160 -32.85 1.48 30.85
N LYS A 161 -32.24 0.64 30.00
CA LYS A 161 -31.58 -0.62 30.35
C LYS A 161 -32.51 -1.70 30.90
N ARG A 162 -33.84 -1.57 30.72
CA ARG A 162 -34.85 -2.57 31.10
C ARG A 162 -35.34 -3.34 29.89
N TYR A 163 -35.77 -4.58 30.10
CA TYR A 163 -36.42 -5.40 29.07
C TYR A 163 -37.90 -5.06 28.93
N LEU A 164 -38.38 -5.13 27.69
CA LEU A 164 -39.77 -4.93 27.32
C LEU A 164 -40.58 -6.17 27.66
N ARG A 165 -41.56 -6.02 28.54
CA ARG A 165 -42.46 -7.10 28.95
C ARG A 165 -43.93 -6.76 28.79
N GLY A 166 -44.79 -7.78 28.77
CA GLY A 166 -46.23 -7.60 28.90
C GLY A 166 -46.61 -7.03 30.27
N MET A 167 -47.52 -6.06 30.31
CA MET A 167 -48.04 -5.44 31.54
C MET A 167 -49.51 -5.03 31.37
N GLY A 168 -50.39 -5.58 32.21
CA GLY A 168 -51.80 -5.17 32.23
C GLY A 168 -51.96 -3.80 32.90
N HIS A 169 -52.65 -2.86 32.25
CA HIS A 169 -52.97 -1.56 32.85
C HIS A 169 -54.29 -1.01 32.30
N GLY A 170 -55.21 -0.62 33.18
CA GLY A 170 -56.48 0.01 32.77
C GLY A 170 -57.34 -0.85 31.85
N GLY A 171 -57.29 -2.18 31.98
CA GLY A 171 -58.04 -3.12 31.15
C GLY A 171 -57.44 -3.44 29.78
N HIS A 172 -56.23 -2.97 29.48
CA HIS A 172 -55.54 -3.25 28.21
C HIS A 172 -54.18 -3.93 28.44
N ASN A 173 -53.73 -4.67 27.41
CA ASN A 173 -52.50 -5.46 27.40
C ASN A 173 -51.32 -4.61 26.90
N TYR A 174 -50.74 -3.76 27.74
CA TYR A 174 -49.61 -2.91 27.36
C TYR A 174 -48.27 -3.67 27.32
N LEU A 175 -47.26 -3.00 26.76
CA LEU A 175 -45.86 -3.42 26.76
C LEU A 175 -45.01 -2.36 27.48
N GLN A 176 -44.22 -2.76 28.47
CA GLN A 176 -43.49 -1.86 29.37
C GLN A 176 -42.00 -2.21 29.48
N TYR A 177 -41.13 -1.21 29.40
CA TYR A 177 -39.69 -1.35 29.67
C TYR A 177 -39.40 -1.30 31.17
N SER A 178 -39.73 -2.37 31.89
CA SER A 178 -39.63 -2.40 33.36
C SER A 178 -38.86 -3.59 33.94
N ALA A 179 -38.66 -4.67 33.18
CA ALA A 179 -37.99 -5.86 33.70
C ALA A 179 -36.47 -5.63 33.83
N SER A 180 -35.87 -5.97 34.99
CA SER A 180 -34.41 -5.95 35.17
C SER A 180 -33.73 -7.11 34.44
N ASP A 181 -34.39 -8.27 34.46
CA ASP A 181 -33.90 -9.54 33.96
C ASP A 181 -34.92 -10.14 33.00
N ILE A 182 -34.49 -11.06 32.14
CA ILE A 182 -35.36 -11.73 31.18
C ILE A 182 -36.19 -12.77 31.95
N ASP A 183 -37.51 -12.66 31.85
CA ASP A 183 -38.48 -13.63 32.36
C ASP A 183 -39.49 -14.02 31.26
N ALA A 184 -40.43 -14.92 31.59
CA ALA A 184 -41.45 -15.38 30.64
C ALA A 184 -42.35 -14.26 30.07
N SER A 185 -42.43 -13.10 30.72
CA SER A 185 -43.22 -11.96 30.24
C SER A 185 -42.47 -11.08 29.22
N CYS A 186 -41.15 -11.26 29.09
CA CYS A 186 -40.27 -10.50 28.22
C CYS A 186 -40.16 -11.06 26.79
N GLY A 187 -40.70 -12.26 26.56
CA GLY A 187 -40.60 -12.96 25.28
C GLY A 187 -41.59 -12.48 24.23
N HIS A 188 -41.08 -12.32 23.00
CA HIS A 188 -41.87 -11.94 21.83
C HIS A 188 -41.49 -12.78 20.62
N ARG A 189 -42.47 -13.11 19.78
CA ARG A 189 -42.25 -13.87 18.54
C ARG A 189 -42.49 -13.02 17.32
N VAL A 190 -41.65 -13.20 16.30
CA VAL A 190 -41.70 -12.42 15.07
C VAL A 190 -42.21 -13.27 13.91
N THR A 191 -43.18 -12.72 13.18
CA THR A 191 -43.61 -13.20 11.87
C THR A 191 -43.16 -12.20 10.81
N LEU A 192 -42.33 -12.65 9.86
CA LEU A 192 -41.89 -11.82 8.73
C LEU A 192 -43.03 -11.66 7.72
N MET A 193 -43.20 -10.45 7.19
CA MET A 193 -44.16 -10.18 6.14
C MET A 193 -43.47 -10.12 4.76
N PRO A 194 -44.18 -10.47 3.68
CA PRO A 194 -43.61 -10.48 2.34
C PRO A 194 -43.09 -9.12 1.86
N ASP A 195 -43.56 -8.02 2.42
CA ASP A 195 -43.17 -6.67 2.00
C ASP A 195 -41.98 -6.09 2.79
N GLY A 196 -41.45 -6.81 3.79
CA GLY A 196 -40.37 -6.36 4.66
C GLY A 196 -40.80 -5.94 6.06
N HIS A 197 -42.11 -5.75 6.29
CA HIS A 197 -42.63 -5.53 7.63
C HIS A 197 -42.52 -6.81 8.49
N VAL A 198 -42.72 -6.63 9.79
CA VAL A 198 -42.87 -7.71 10.75
C VAL A 198 -44.15 -7.53 11.56
N ARG A 199 -44.71 -8.66 11.99
CA ARG A 199 -45.72 -8.71 13.06
C ARG A 199 -45.10 -9.36 14.28
N ILE A 200 -45.39 -8.82 15.45
CA ILE A 200 -44.76 -9.24 16.71
C ILE A 200 -45.87 -9.70 17.65
N THR A 201 -45.73 -10.86 18.28
CA THR A 201 -46.64 -11.36 19.31
C THR A 201 -45.97 -11.37 20.67
N SER A 202 -46.73 -11.19 21.75
CA SER A 202 -46.20 -11.34 23.12
C SER A 202 -46.46 -12.74 23.67
N ASP A 203 -45.42 -13.40 24.20
CA ASP A 203 -45.57 -14.70 24.86
C ASP A 203 -46.43 -14.59 26.14
N HIS A 204 -46.39 -13.44 26.81
CA HIS A 204 -47.17 -13.18 28.03
C HIS A 204 -48.69 -13.23 27.80
N TRP A 205 -49.14 -12.82 26.60
CA TRP A 205 -50.54 -12.68 26.25
C TRP A 205 -50.99 -13.74 25.25
N GLU A 206 -50.55 -14.99 25.45
CA GLU A 206 -50.93 -16.15 24.64
C GLU A 206 -50.68 -15.96 23.13
N GLY A 207 -49.63 -15.22 22.76
CA GLY A 207 -49.29 -14.98 21.36
C GLY A 207 -50.16 -13.92 20.67
N GLN A 208 -50.82 -13.03 21.41
CA GLN A 208 -51.52 -11.89 20.81
C GLN A 208 -50.55 -10.91 20.15
N PHE A 209 -50.92 -10.43 18.96
CA PHE A 209 -50.14 -9.50 18.14
C PHE A 209 -50.15 -8.09 18.71
N TRP A 210 -49.00 -7.43 18.61
CA TRP A 210 -48.82 -6.02 18.85
C TRP A 210 -49.67 -5.22 17.86
N ARG A 211 -50.36 -4.20 18.38
CA ARG A 211 -51.23 -3.30 17.63
C ARG A 211 -51.15 -1.91 18.22
N ARG A 212 -51.04 -0.91 17.36
CA ARG A 212 -51.12 0.51 17.74
C ARG A 212 -52.58 0.93 18.03
N SER A 213 -52.82 1.64 19.13
CA SER A 213 -54.12 2.21 19.50
C SER A 213 -54.07 3.26 20.64
N PRO A 214 -54.58 4.51 20.44
CA PRO A 214 -54.41 5.22 19.18
C PRO A 214 -52.91 5.35 18.86
N ASN A 215 -52.04 5.59 19.84
CA ASN A 215 -50.58 5.57 19.66
C ASN A 215 -49.85 4.63 20.64
N TRP A 216 -50.54 4.07 21.63
CA TRP A 216 -49.95 3.06 22.50
C TRP A 216 -49.88 1.71 21.79
N ILE A 217 -48.89 0.89 22.11
CA ILE A 217 -48.81 -0.48 21.57
C ILE A 217 -49.42 -1.44 22.58
N TRP A 218 -50.47 -2.15 22.14
CA TRP A 218 -51.14 -3.19 22.90
C TRP A 218 -50.88 -4.56 22.24
N ALA A 219 -50.73 -5.61 23.03
CA ALA A 219 -50.74 -6.98 22.54
C ALA A 219 -52.16 -7.54 22.70
N ASP A 220 -53.06 -7.20 21.78
CA ASP A 220 -54.50 -7.50 21.86
C ASP A 220 -55.11 -8.00 20.55
N SER A 221 -54.29 -8.24 19.52
CA SER A 221 -54.77 -8.57 18.18
C SER A 221 -54.50 -10.03 17.79
N TRP A 222 -55.25 -10.52 16.81
CA TRP A 222 -55.24 -11.93 16.40
C TRP A 222 -54.75 -12.09 14.96
N MET A 223 -54.52 -13.33 14.51
CA MET A 223 -54.03 -13.59 13.15
C MET A 223 -54.94 -13.00 12.04
N SER A 224 -56.25 -12.95 12.29
CA SER A 224 -57.26 -12.37 11.38
C SER A 224 -57.05 -10.89 11.06
N SER A 225 -56.25 -10.16 11.84
CA SER A 225 -55.94 -8.74 11.62
C SER A 225 -54.77 -8.52 10.65
N ILE A 226 -54.42 -9.49 9.80
CA ILE A 226 -53.25 -9.41 8.92
C ILE A 226 -53.28 -8.20 7.97
N ASN A 227 -54.45 -7.70 7.60
CA ASN A 227 -54.60 -6.51 6.76
C ASN A 227 -54.64 -5.19 7.56
N ASN A 228 -54.54 -5.24 8.89
CA ASN A 228 -54.53 -4.04 9.72
C ASN A 228 -53.10 -3.46 9.82
N PRO A 229 -52.84 -2.28 9.22
CA PRO A 229 -51.51 -1.67 9.23
C PRO A 229 -51.03 -1.29 10.64
N ASP A 230 -51.94 -1.16 11.62
CA ASP A 230 -51.56 -0.93 13.01
C ASP A 230 -50.82 -2.10 13.65
N THR A 231 -50.85 -3.29 13.03
CA THR A 231 -50.15 -4.49 13.47
C THR A 231 -48.83 -4.74 12.75
N HIS A 232 -48.47 -3.89 11.78
CA HIS A 232 -47.27 -4.03 10.96
C HIS A 232 -46.21 -3.06 11.43
N PHE A 233 -44.98 -3.56 11.57
CA PHE A 233 -43.85 -2.77 12.02
C PHE A 233 -42.70 -2.93 11.04
N TRP A 234 -42.10 -1.83 10.61
CA TRP A 234 -40.90 -1.81 9.80
C TRP A 234 -39.68 -1.69 10.72
N PRO A 235 -38.82 -2.70 10.84
CA PRO A 235 -37.60 -2.58 11.61
C PRO A 235 -36.53 -1.81 10.82
N VAL A 236 -35.87 -0.86 11.48
CA VAL A 236 -34.79 -0.04 10.93
C VAL A 236 -33.53 -0.33 11.73
N LYS A 237 -32.48 -0.82 11.06
CA LYS A 237 -31.16 -1.03 11.66
C LYS A 237 -30.51 0.32 11.95
N LEU A 238 -29.99 0.51 13.16
CA LEU A 238 -29.36 1.78 13.58
C LEU A 238 -27.83 1.69 13.69
N ASP A 239 -27.33 0.53 14.13
CA ASP A 239 -25.90 0.27 14.30
C ASP A 239 -25.60 -1.24 14.13
N ASN A 240 -24.35 -1.60 14.38
CA ASN A 240 -23.87 -2.99 14.31
C ASN A 240 -24.09 -3.77 15.63
N ASP A 241 -24.59 -3.13 16.70
CA ASP A 241 -24.74 -3.73 18.04
C ASP A 241 -26.14 -4.31 18.27
N ASN A 242 -26.78 -4.80 17.20
CA ASN A 242 -28.15 -5.29 17.20
C ASN A 242 -29.21 -4.27 17.65
N THR A 243 -28.92 -2.96 17.53
CA THR A 243 -29.88 -1.91 17.86
C THR A 243 -30.76 -1.57 16.66
N ILE A 244 -32.07 -1.56 16.90
CA ILE A 244 -33.07 -1.19 15.90
C ILE A 244 -33.97 -0.04 16.40
N ALA A 245 -34.73 0.53 15.47
CA ALA A 245 -36.00 1.18 15.73
C ALA A 245 -37.13 0.41 15.04
N LEU A 246 -38.37 0.57 15.51
CA LEU A 246 -39.55 0.01 14.86
C LEU A 246 -40.47 1.15 14.43
N ARG A 247 -40.86 1.21 13.15
CA ARG A 247 -41.85 2.16 12.63
C ARG A 247 -43.18 1.45 12.42
N ASN A 248 -44.27 1.97 12.95
CA ASN A 248 -45.60 1.39 12.71
C ASN A 248 -46.15 1.83 11.36
N ALA A 249 -46.72 0.90 10.57
CA ALA A 249 -47.24 1.22 9.23
C ALA A 249 -48.54 2.04 9.27
N GLY A 250 -49.32 1.96 10.36
CA GLY A 250 -50.61 2.64 10.47
C GLY A 250 -50.53 4.16 10.61
N ASN A 251 -49.43 4.69 11.16
CA ASN A 251 -49.21 6.14 11.28
C ASN A 251 -47.82 6.62 10.83
N ASN A 252 -46.96 5.72 10.35
CA ASN A 252 -45.58 6.00 9.94
C ASN A 252 -44.69 6.61 11.04
N HIS A 253 -45.06 6.47 12.31
CA HIS A 253 -44.25 6.94 13.44
C HIS A 253 -43.44 5.81 14.06
N TYR A 254 -42.34 6.17 14.71
CA TYR A 254 -41.45 5.27 15.42
C TYR A 254 -41.97 4.97 16.83
N CYS A 255 -41.88 3.69 17.19
CA CYS A 255 -42.06 3.20 18.54
C CYS A 255 -40.97 3.78 19.45
N SER A 256 -41.37 4.18 20.65
CA SER A 256 -40.51 4.74 21.67
C SER A 256 -41.06 4.44 23.07
N ARG A 257 -40.17 4.38 24.04
CA ARG A 257 -40.53 4.39 25.46
C ARG A 257 -41.10 5.76 25.83
N LEU A 258 -42.29 5.78 26.42
CA LEU A 258 -42.98 7.00 26.82
C LEU A 258 -43.60 6.87 28.22
N THR A 259 -43.47 7.95 29.00
CA THR A 259 -44.16 8.16 30.28
C THR A 259 -45.13 9.32 30.12
N ALA A 260 -46.41 9.02 29.99
CA ALA A 260 -47.50 9.97 29.76
C ALA A 260 -48.85 9.33 30.12
N ASP A 261 -49.91 10.14 30.29
CA ASP A 261 -51.28 9.66 30.52
C ASP A 261 -51.41 8.66 31.69
N GLY A 262 -50.67 8.89 32.78
CA GLY A 262 -50.62 8.02 33.95
C GLY A 262 -49.91 6.68 33.72
N LYS A 263 -49.19 6.52 32.61
CA LYS A 263 -48.43 5.32 32.24
C LYS A 263 -46.95 5.63 32.31
N THR A 264 -46.16 4.66 32.76
CA THR A 264 -44.70 4.80 32.93
C THR A 264 -43.98 3.83 32.01
N ASP A 265 -43.02 4.34 31.23
CA ASP A 265 -42.10 3.54 30.40
C ASP A 265 -42.78 2.53 29.46
N MET A 266 -43.96 2.89 28.94
CA MET A 266 -44.73 2.05 28.02
C MET A 266 -44.29 2.27 26.57
N LEU A 267 -44.46 1.25 25.72
CA LEU A 267 -44.19 1.34 24.28
C LEU A 267 -45.28 2.15 23.57
N ASN A 268 -44.86 3.16 22.81
CA ASN A 268 -45.73 4.11 22.12
C ASN A 268 -45.18 4.49 20.75
N ALA A 269 -46.00 4.46 19.71
CA ALA A 269 -45.65 4.85 18.34
C ALA A 269 -46.11 6.29 18.01
N ALA A 270 -45.67 7.29 18.76
CA ALA A 270 -45.92 8.70 18.47
C ALA A 270 -44.68 9.47 17.98
N GLY A 271 -43.50 8.84 17.96
CA GLY A 271 -42.26 9.52 17.56
C GLY A 271 -42.22 9.80 16.06
N SER A 272 -42.16 11.07 15.66
CA SER A 272 -41.99 11.44 14.24
C SER A 272 -40.58 11.14 13.71
N ASP A 273 -39.62 10.89 14.60
CA ASP A 273 -38.23 10.56 14.30
C ASP A 273 -37.70 9.52 15.32
N ILE A 274 -36.48 9.03 15.11
CA ILE A 274 -35.82 8.03 15.95
C ILE A 274 -35.12 8.71 17.13
N TYR A 275 -35.85 8.88 18.23
CA TYR A 275 -35.28 9.35 19.50
C TYR A 275 -34.48 8.25 20.21
N ASN A 276 -33.63 8.64 21.18
CA ASN A 276 -32.91 7.66 22.01
C ASN A 276 -33.87 6.68 22.71
N SER A 277 -35.06 7.12 23.12
CA SER A 277 -36.10 6.26 23.71
C SER A 277 -36.75 5.30 22.71
N GLY A 278 -36.53 5.47 21.40
CA GLY A 278 -36.95 4.56 20.34
C GLY A 278 -35.91 3.53 19.92
N LYS A 279 -34.70 3.60 20.51
CA LYS A 279 -33.65 2.62 20.29
C LYS A 279 -33.91 1.36 21.11
N MET A 280 -33.94 0.22 20.43
CA MET A 280 -34.25 -1.09 21.02
C MET A 280 -33.13 -2.06 20.68
N VAL A 281 -32.40 -2.55 21.68
CA VAL A 281 -31.42 -3.61 21.49
C VAL A 281 -32.18 -4.93 21.39
N VAL A 282 -31.97 -5.66 20.28
CA VAL A 282 -32.56 -6.97 20.04
C VAL A 282 -31.69 -8.03 20.69
N GLN A 283 -32.30 -8.88 21.51
CA GLN A 283 -31.65 -10.05 22.08
C GLN A 283 -32.45 -11.30 21.72
N GLU A 284 -31.80 -12.23 21.01
CA GLU A 284 -32.40 -13.51 20.67
C GLU A 284 -32.59 -14.38 21.93
N LEU A 285 -33.73 -15.06 22.05
CA LEU A 285 -34.06 -15.91 23.20
C LEU A 285 -33.63 -17.36 22.96
N VAL A 286 -32.35 -17.53 22.61
CA VAL A 286 -31.71 -18.82 22.36
C VAL A 286 -30.51 -18.96 23.30
N SER A 287 -30.40 -20.10 23.97
CA SER A 287 -29.31 -20.42 24.89
C SER A 287 -28.22 -21.27 24.26
N GLU A 288 -28.56 -22.10 23.28
CA GLU A 288 -27.63 -22.95 22.54
C GLU A 288 -28.09 -23.06 21.08
N ARG A 289 -27.13 -22.98 20.14
CA ARG A 289 -27.38 -23.18 18.70
C ARG A 289 -26.38 -24.16 18.10
N ASN A 290 -26.91 -25.14 17.36
CA ASN A 290 -26.12 -26.08 16.57
C ASN A 290 -26.51 -25.99 15.08
N VAL A 291 -25.50 -26.04 14.21
CA VAL A 291 -25.63 -26.05 12.76
C VAL A 291 -24.99 -27.33 12.23
N TYR A 292 -25.79 -28.15 11.53
CA TYR A 292 -25.36 -29.42 10.95
C TYR A 292 -26.15 -29.73 9.67
N ASP A 293 -25.85 -30.86 9.03
CA ASP A 293 -26.41 -31.27 7.71
C ASP A 293 -26.24 -30.17 6.65
N VAL A 294 -25.06 -29.54 6.65
CA VAL A 294 -24.70 -28.49 5.69
C VAL A 294 -24.55 -29.10 4.30
N LYS A 295 -25.34 -28.60 3.34
CA LYS A 295 -25.34 -29.03 1.95
C LYS A 295 -24.93 -27.88 1.04
N TYR A 296 -23.73 -27.99 0.48
CA TYR A 296 -23.19 -27.02 -0.46
C TYR A 296 -23.78 -27.20 -1.86
N ARG A 297 -24.26 -26.11 -2.45
CA ARG A 297 -24.70 -26.03 -3.85
C ARG A 297 -23.51 -25.74 -4.76
N MET A 298 -22.70 -26.77 -5.00
CA MET A 298 -21.46 -26.65 -5.78
C MET A 298 -21.71 -26.21 -7.23
N GLU A 299 -22.87 -26.55 -7.80
CA GLU A 299 -23.30 -26.12 -9.13
C GLU A 299 -23.44 -24.59 -9.25
N ASP A 300 -23.73 -23.92 -8.14
CA ASP A 300 -23.88 -22.47 -8.03
C ASP A 300 -22.66 -21.81 -7.38
N ALA A 301 -21.61 -22.56 -7.07
CA ALA A 301 -20.38 -21.98 -6.57
C ALA A 301 -19.66 -21.16 -7.64
N ARG A 302 -18.93 -20.13 -7.21
CA ARG A 302 -18.08 -19.28 -8.07
C ARG A 302 -16.69 -19.07 -7.48
N ILE A 303 -15.73 -18.84 -8.37
CA ILE A 303 -14.37 -18.37 -8.07
C ILE A 303 -14.22 -16.98 -8.72
N TYR A 304 -13.63 -16.04 -7.99
CA TYR A 304 -13.43 -14.66 -8.42
C TYR A 304 -12.25 -14.02 -7.65
N ASP A 305 -11.92 -12.77 -7.99
CA ASP A 305 -10.75 -12.05 -7.44
C ASP A 305 -9.43 -12.84 -7.57
N GLU A 306 -9.25 -13.56 -8.69
CA GLU A 306 -8.04 -14.31 -8.97
C GLU A 306 -6.87 -13.36 -9.25
N ALA A 307 -5.80 -13.48 -8.47
CA ALA A 307 -4.58 -12.69 -8.63
C ALA A 307 -3.32 -13.57 -8.48
N PRO A 308 -2.21 -13.24 -9.16
CA PRO A 308 -0.93 -13.91 -8.93
C PRO A 308 -0.51 -13.81 -7.46
N TYR A 309 0.02 -14.91 -6.92
CA TYR A 309 0.53 -15.01 -5.56
C TYR A 309 1.98 -15.51 -5.57
N ASP A 310 2.87 -14.79 -4.93
CA ASP A 310 4.28 -15.17 -4.76
C ASP A 310 4.48 -15.81 -3.38
N ALA A 311 4.74 -17.11 -3.34
CA ALA A 311 5.02 -17.85 -2.11
C ALA A 311 6.50 -17.76 -1.69
N GLY A 312 7.34 -17.13 -2.51
CA GLY A 312 8.74 -16.85 -2.19
C GLY A 312 9.70 -17.34 -3.26
N SER A 313 10.97 -17.01 -3.04
CA SER A 313 12.05 -17.27 -3.98
C SER A 313 13.21 -18.01 -3.33
N SER A 314 13.93 -18.80 -4.12
CA SER A 314 15.21 -19.40 -3.75
C SER A 314 16.22 -19.17 -4.87
N GLN A 315 17.49 -19.03 -4.50
CA GLN A 315 18.59 -18.94 -5.45
C GLN A 315 19.32 -20.28 -5.52
N LEU A 316 19.48 -20.81 -6.72
CA LEU A 316 20.17 -22.07 -6.99
C LEU A 316 21.39 -21.82 -7.85
N ASP A 317 22.52 -22.40 -7.46
CA ASP A 317 23.79 -22.28 -8.17
C ASP A 317 24.15 -23.62 -8.82
N ASN A 318 24.42 -23.61 -10.12
CA ASN A 318 25.07 -24.70 -10.82
C ASN A 318 26.53 -24.33 -11.15
N PRO A 319 27.49 -24.68 -10.27
CA PRO A 319 28.90 -24.40 -10.50
C PRO A 319 29.57 -25.39 -11.47
N SER A 320 28.86 -26.43 -11.92
CA SER A 320 29.43 -27.41 -12.85
C SER A 320 29.52 -26.86 -14.27
N ASP A 321 30.31 -27.53 -15.11
CA ASP A 321 30.50 -27.18 -16.52
C ASP A 321 29.37 -27.70 -17.42
N GLU A 322 28.37 -28.39 -16.85
CA GLU A 322 27.23 -28.98 -17.56
C GLU A 322 25.91 -28.55 -16.92
N GLU A 323 24.79 -28.64 -17.63
CA GLU A 323 23.46 -28.43 -17.03
C GLU A 323 23.19 -29.48 -15.95
N ALA A 324 22.67 -29.05 -14.79
CA ALA A 324 22.38 -29.94 -13.66
C ALA A 324 21.00 -29.65 -13.08
N ALA A 325 20.28 -30.70 -12.70
CA ALA A 325 18.99 -30.61 -12.04
C ALA A 325 19.20 -30.30 -10.55
N MET A 326 18.93 -29.06 -10.15
CA MET A 326 19.17 -28.56 -8.79
C MET A 326 17.91 -28.73 -7.94
N ALA A 327 18.08 -29.29 -6.74
CA ALA A 327 16.99 -29.41 -5.78
C ALA A 327 16.64 -28.02 -5.21
N VAL A 328 15.36 -27.68 -5.24
CA VAL A 328 14.82 -26.45 -4.64
C VAL A 328 13.87 -26.81 -3.51
N SER A 329 13.91 -26.02 -2.44
CA SER A 329 13.01 -26.13 -1.30
C SER A 329 12.61 -24.73 -0.87
N ILE A 330 11.33 -24.38 -1.03
CA ILE A 330 10.76 -23.09 -0.60
C ILE A 330 9.70 -23.37 0.45
N THR A 331 9.88 -22.77 1.64
CA THR A 331 8.91 -22.87 2.73
C THR A 331 8.14 -21.56 2.82
N TYR A 332 6.81 -21.66 2.77
CA TYR A 332 5.92 -20.51 2.87
C TYR A 332 4.78 -20.78 3.86
N GLN A 333 4.10 -19.73 4.26
CA GLN A 333 2.90 -19.82 5.10
C GLN A 333 1.68 -19.85 4.19
N ASP A 334 1.04 -21.02 4.08
CA ASP A 334 -0.24 -21.19 3.40
C ASP A 334 -1.35 -20.67 4.32
N GLU A 335 -1.80 -19.45 4.05
CA GLU A 335 -2.90 -18.80 4.75
C GLU A 335 -4.20 -19.01 3.99
N LYS A 336 -5.17 -19.63 4.66
CA LYS A 336 -6.53 -19.83 4.17
C LYS A 336 -7.50 -19.15 5.11
N SER A 337 -8.53 -18.51 4.57
CA SER A 337 -9.56 -17.89 5.40
C SER A 337 -10.95 -18.25 4.92
N TYR A 338 -11.90 -18.33 5.85
CA TYR A 338 -13.28 -18.68 5.55
C TYR A 338 -14.29 -18.00 6.47
N THR A 339 -15.50 -17.78 5.94
CA THR A 339 -16.61 -17.14 6.63
C THR A 339 -17.91 -17.88 6.30
N PHE A 340 -18.70 -18.18 7.33
CA PHE A 340 -20.08 -18.65 7.18
C PHE A 340 -21.03 -17.46 7.38
N SER A 341 -21.80 -17.14 6.35
CA SER A 341 -22.80 -16.08 6.36
C SER A 341 -24.21 -16.63 6.16
N ARG A 342 -25.23 -15.88 6.58
CA ARG A 342 -26.67 -16.19 6.40
C ARG A 342 -27.48 -14.91 6.12
N SER A 343 -28.78 -15.02 5.82
CA SER A 343 -29.62 -13.86 5.45
C SER A 343 -30.10 -13.00 6.62
N PHE A 344 -29.58 -13.22 7.83
CA PHE A 344 -29.92 -12.41 9.00
C PHE A 344 -29.07 -11.15 9.05
N SER A 345 -29.73 -10.02 9.28
CA SER A 345 -29.10 -8.70 9.33
C SER A 345 -28.53 -8.32 10.71
N LEU A 346 -28.84 -9.14 11.73
CA LEU A 346 -28.48 -8.95 13.13
C LEU A 346 -27.58 -10.09 13.59
N THR A 347 -26.42 -9.75 14.14
CA THR A 347 -25.44 -10.63 14.79
C THR A 347 -25.80 -10.80 16.26
N ALA A 348 -27.01 -11.27 16.55
CA ALA A 348 -27.50 -11.42 17.92
C ALA A 348 -26.80 -12.57 18.67
N GLY A 349 -25.50 -12.41 18.98
CA GLY A 349 -24.72 -12.94 20.10
C GLY A 349 -24.83 -14.41 20.53
N VAL A 350 -25.39 -15.31 19.71
CA VAL A 350 -25.51 -16.73 20.06
C VAL A 350 -24.33 -17.49 19.48
N GLU A 351 -23.40 -17.89 20.36
CA GLU A 351 -22.33 -18.83 20.03
C GLU A 351 -22.92 -20.06 19.33
N THR A 352 -22.45 -20.33 18.10
CA THR A 352 -23.01 -21.38 17.25
C THR A 352 -22.00 -22.49 17.04
N LYS A 353 -22.36 -23.73 17.39
CA LYS A 353 -21.53 -24.91 17.08
C LYS A 353 -21.79 -25.38 15.66
N PHE A 354 -20.74 -25.42 14.85
CA PHE A 354 -20.78 -25.89 13.46
C PHE A 354 -20.20 -27.29 13.36
N GLN A 355 -20.94 -28.18 12.69
CA GLN A 355 -20.45 -29.48 12.23
C GLN A 355 -20.59 -29.57 10.71
N THR A 356 -19.50 -29.31 9.97
CA THR A 356 -19.52 -29.24 8.51
C THR A 356 -18.12 -29.37 7.90
N GLY A 357 -18.05 -29.75 6.63
CA GLY A 357 -16.87 -29.60 5.79
C GLY A 357 -16.60 -28.13 5.44
N VAL A 358 -15.33 -27.77 5.20
CA VAL A 358 -14.86 -26.43 4.81
C VAL A 358 -14.35 -26.46 3.36
N PRO A 359 -15.03 -25.81 2.40
CA PRO A 359 -14.60 -25.75 1.00
C PRO A 359 -13.41 -24.81 0.75
N PHE A 360 -12.44 -25.21 -0.06
CA PHE A 360 -11.41 -24.32 -0.60
C PHE A 360 -11.17 -24.58 -2.07
N ILE A 361 -10.46 -23.66 -2.72
CA ILE A 361 -10.06 -23.79 -4.12
C ILE A 361 -8.83 -24.70 -4.17
N VAL A 362 -8.93 -25.78 -4.95
CA VAL A 362 -7.87 -26.76 -5.18
C VAL A 362 -7.86 -27.10 -6.67
N ASP A 363 -6.72 -26.89 -7.32
CA ASP A 363 -6.54 -27.10 -8.76
C ASP A 363 -7.58 -26.37 -9.64
N GLY A 364 -7.98 -25.16 -9.22
CA GLY A 364 -9.00 -24.35 -9.90
C GLY A 364 -10.45 -24.83 -9.69
N GLU A 365 -10.69 -25.81 -8.83
CA GLU A 365 -12.02 -26.31 -8.46
C GLU A 365 -12.30 -26.11 -6.97
N ILE A 366 -13.56 -25.91 -6.60
CA ILE A 366 -13.94 -25.81 -5.18
C ILE A 366 -14.20 -27.20 -4.63
N LYS A 367 -13.45 -27.60 -3.59
CA LYS A 367 -13.53 -28.90 -2.94
C LYS A 367 -13.62 -28.76 -1.43
N VAL A 368 -14.46 -29.58 -0.80
CA VAL A 368 -14.48 -29.72 0.66
C VAL A 368 -13.14 -30.30 1.10
N SER A 369 -12.38 -29.53 1.87
CA SER A 369 -10.98 -29.82 2.18
C SER A 369 -10.80 -30.54 3.51
N PHE A 370 -11.52 -30.14 4.56
CA PHE A 370 -11.52 -30.80 5.87
C PHE A 370 -12.84 -30.57 6.60
N GLU A 371 -13.12 -31.38 7.63
CA GLU A 371 -14.31 -31.27 8.48
C GLU A 371 -13.99 -30.48 9.76
N ILE A 372 -14.94 -29.67 10.22
CA ILE A 372 -14.87 -28.95 11.49
C ILE A 372 -16.01 -29.38 12.42
N ASN A 373 -15.70 -29.37 13.73
CA ASN A 373 -16.67 -29.45 14.81
C ASN A 373 -16.25 -28.43 15.89
N THR A 374 -16.61 -27.16 15.69
CA THR A 374 -16.13 -26.03 16.52
C THR A 374 -17.21 -24.96 16.66
N THR A 375 -17.05 -24.09 17.65
CA THR A 375 -17.88 -22.88 17.78
C THR A 375 -17.36 -21.81 16.82
N LEU A 376 -18.25 -21.24 16.02
CA LEU A 376 -17.97 -20.09 15.16
C LEU A 376 -19.04 -19.01 15.35
N GLU A 377 -18.65 -17.77 15.10
CA GLU A 377 -19.57 -16.65 14.97
C GLU A 377 -19.94 -16.44 13.50
N TRP A 378 -21.21 -16.16 13.26
CA TRP A 378 -21.70 -15.79 11.92
C TRP A 378 -21.00 -14.54 11.41
N ASP A 379 -20.74 -14.49 10.11
CA ASP A 379 -20.13 -13.34 9.42
C ASP A 379 -18.73 -12.96 9.95
N THR A 380 -18.10 -13.84 10.72
CA THR A 380 -16.73 -13.66 11.22
C THR A 380 -15.76 -14.53 10.43
N THR A 381 -14.70 -13.90 9.91
CA THR A 381 -13.65 -14.60 9.16
C THR A 381 -12.74 -15.36 10.10
N THR A 382 -12.60 -16.66 9.85
CA THR A 382 -11.61 -17.53 10.49
C THR A 382 -10.43 -17.72 9.58
N THR A 383 -9.21 -17.52 10.09
CA THR A 383 -7.96 -17.72 9.34
C THR A 383 -7.20 -18.92 9.89
N THR A 384 -6.72 -19.77 9.00
CA THR A 384 -5.83 -20.90 9.30
C THR A 384 -4.53 -20.71 8.55
N THR A 385 -3.40 -20.81 9.25
CA THR A 385 -2.06 -20.67 8.68
C THR A 385 -1.30 -21.98 8.86
N THR A 386 -0.79 -22.55 7.77
CA THR A 386 0.04 -23.77 7.81
C THR A 386 1.37 -23.53 7.11
N SER A 387 2.47 -23.94 7.74
CA SER A 387 3.78 -23.88 7.09
C SER A 387 3.91 -25.04 6.10
N VAL A 388 4.02 -24.71 4.81
CA VAL A 388 4.16 -25.69 3.71
C VAL A 388 5.54 -25.55 3.08
N THR A 389 6.21 -26.67 2.84
CA THR A 389 7.48 -26.72 2.11
C THR A 389 7.28 -27.36 0.75
N ALA A 390 7.42 -26.58 -0.31
CA ALA A 390 7.41 -27.06 -1.69
C ALA A 390 8.82 -27.49 -2.09
N THR A 391 8.95 -28.72 -2.59
CA THR A 391 10.21 -29.25 -3.10
C THR A 391 10.09 -29.60 -4.57
N GLY A 392 11.18 -29.39 -5.32
CA GLY A 392 11.24 -29.67 -6.75
C GLY A 392 12.67 -29.84 -7.23
N SER A 393 12.84 -30.17 -8.51
CA SER A 393 14.14 -30.21 -9.17
C SER A 393 14.07 -29.42 -10.47
N ILE A 394 14.93 -28.40 -10.59
CA ILE A 394 14.92 -27.45 -11.72
C ILE A 394 16.24 -27.58 -12.50
N PRO A 395 16.22 -27.75 -13.83
CA PRO A 395 17.44 -27.76 -14.64
C PRO A 395 18.03 -26.36 -14.69
N ILE A 396 19.26 -26.20 -14.19
CA ILE A 396 20.00 -24.95 -14.19
C ILE A 396 21.20 -25.09 -15.15
N PRO A 397 21.38 -24.19 -16.13
CA PRO A 397 22.50 -24.24 -17.06
C PRO A 397 23.87 -24.24 -16.38
N ALA A 398 24.88 -24.77 -17.06
CA ALA A 398 26.27 -24.75 -16.62
C ALA A 398 26.73 -23.35 -16.20
N LYS A 399 27.55 -23.25 -15.15
CA LYS A 399 28.12 -22.00 -14.63
C LYS A 399 27.08 -20.89 -14.51
N SER A 400 25.91 -21.18 -13.96
CA SER A 400 24.85 -20.19 -13.79
C SER A 400 24.17 -20.27 -12.43
N SER A 401 23.69 -19.12 -11.97
CA SER A 401 22.81 -18.96 -10.82
C SER A 401 21.42 -18.60 -11.31
N ALA A 402 20.40 -19.28 -10.79
CA ALA A 402 19.02 -19.02 -11.11
C ALA A 402 18.24 -18.57 -9.88
N VAL A 403 17.40 -17.55 -10.04
CA VAL A 403 16.38 -17.20 -9.05
C VAL A 403 15.11 -17.94 -9.44
N ILE A 404 14.70 -18.87 -8.60
CA ILE A 404 13.48 -19.66 -8.74
C ILE A 404 12.43 -19.09 -7.82
N GLU A 405 11.27 -18.75 -8.36
CA GLU A 405 10.09 -18.34 -7.61
C GLU A 405 9.09 -19.49 -7.55
N TYR A 406 8.39 -19.62 -6.43
CA TYR A 406 7.25 -20.51 -6.29
C TYR A 406 6.00 -19.64 -6.34
N VAL A 407 5.29 -19.68 -7.48
CA VAL A 407 4.15 -18.79 -7.74
C VAL A 407 2.87 -19.62 -7.83
N GLY A 408 1.78 -19.05 -7.33
CA GLY A 408 0.44 -19.61 -7.39
C GLY A 408 -0.58 -18.55 -7.77
N THR A 409 -1.86 -18.89 -7.63
CA THR A 409 -2.99 -17.98 -7.78
C THR A 409 -3.71 -17.91 -6.46
N MET A 410 -3.96 -16.70 -5.94
CA MET A 410 -4.86 -16.49 -4.82
C MET A 410 -6.24 -16.15 -5.39
N GLY A 411 -7.27 -16.83 -4.90
CA GLY A 411 -8.65 -16.58 -5.35
C GLY A 411 -9.63 -16.63 -4.19
N THR A 412 -10.78 -16.00 -4.42
CA THR A 412 -11.93 -16.03 -3.51
C THR A 412 -13.01 -16.91 -4.10
N CYS A 413 -13.71 -17.67 -3.25
CA CYS A 413 -14.87 -18.46 -3.66
C CYS A 413 -16.09 -18.13 -2.80
N ASP A 414 -17.26 -18.12 -3.44
CA ASP A 414 -18.57 -18.10 -2.78
C ASP A 414 -19.29 -19.41 -3.08
N VAL A 415 -19.81 -20.08 -2.03
CA VAL A 415 -20.56 -21.33 -2.14
C VAL A 415 -21.88 -21.19 -1.38
N PRO A 416 -23.02 -21.12 -2.08
CA PRO A 416 -24.34 -21.17 -1.43
C PRO A 416 -24.54 -22.50 -0.72
N TYR A 417 -25.20 -22.50 0.44
CA TYR A 417 -25.50 -23.73 1.17
C TYR A 417 -26.82 -23.66 1.94
N SER A 418 -27.37 -24.85 2.21
CA SER A 418 -28.47 -25.05 3.15
C SER A 418 -27.98 -25.79 4.39
N TYR A 419 -28.69 -25.67 5.50
CA TYR A 419 -28.32 -26.31 6.76
C TYR A 419 -29.52 -26.53 7.69
N THR A 420 -29.42 -27.49 8.59
CA THR A 420 -30.35 -27.65 9.71
C THR A 420 -29.84 -26.84 10.90
N GLN A 421 -30.67 -25.92 11.38
CA GLN A 421 -30.44 -25.17 12.61
C GLN A 421 -31.23 -25.81 13.76
N GLN A 422 -30.54 -26.17 14.84
CA GLN A 422 -31.15 -26.58 16.09
C GLN A 422 -30.93 -25.50 17.15
N ASP A 423 -32.02 -24.96 17.68
CA ASP A 423 -32.00 -23.92 18.72
C ASP A 423 -32.65 -24.43 20.01
N ARG A 424 -31.99 -24.20 21.15
CA ARG A 424 -32.57 -24.36 22.49
C ARG A 424 -33.05 -23.01 23.00
N SER A 425 -34.34 -22.89 23.30
CA SER A 425 -34.91 -21.66 23.88
C SER A 425 -34.26 -21.34 25.23
N SER A 426 -33.98 -20.06 25.48
CA SER A 426 -33.47 -19.59 26.77
C SER A 426 -34.57 -19.44 27.83
N THR A 427 -35.85 -19.43 27.44
CA THR A 427 -36.97 -19.19 28.38
C THR A 427 -37.58 -20.48 28.91
N ASP A 428 -37.67 -21.53 28.10
CA ASP A 428 -38.33 -22.79 28.47
C ASP A 428 -37.49 -24.05 28.18
N GLY A 429 -36.30 -23.90 27.56
CA GLY A 429 -35.41 -25.00 27.22
C GLY A 429 -35.88 -25.87 26.05
N THR A 430 -36.98 -25.52 25.39
CA THR A 430 -37.51 -26.27 24.24
C THR A 430 -36.51 -26.27 23.09
N ILE A 431 -36.37 -27.41 22.42
CA ILE A 431 -35.52 -27.56 21.23
C ILE A 431 -36.40 -27.43 19.98
N SER A 432 -35.97 -26.59 19.04
CA SER A 432 -36.59 -26.42 17.73
C SER A 432 -35.59 -26.72 16.62
N TYR A 433 -36.10 -27.19 15.48
CA TYR A 433 -35.31 -27.51 14.30
C TYR A 433 -35.86 -26.73 13.12
N THR A 434 -34.98 -26.06 12.38
CA THR A 434 -35.38 -25.29 11.19
C THR A 434 -34.41 -25.58 10.05
N GLU A 435 -34.95 -25.93 8.89
CA GLU A 435 -34.19 -25.99 7.64
C GLU A 435 -34.00 -24.57 7.10
N GLN A 436 -32.75 -24.20 6.82
CA GLN A 436 -32.38 -22.89 6.30
C GLN A 436 -31.73 -23.05 4.93
N VAL A 437 -32.07 -22.16 4.00
CA VAL A 437 -31.61 -22.18 2.59
C VAL A 437 -31.02 -20.82 2.18
N ASP A 438 -30.37 -20.17 3.13
CA ASP A 438 -29.93 -18.78 3.04
C ASP A 438 -28.43 -18.59 3.32
N GLY A 439 -27.70 -19.69 3.44
CA GLY A 439 -26.27 -19.70 3.72
C GLY A 439 -25.43 -19.32 2.50
N VAL A 440 -24.40 -18.50 2.72
CA VAL A 440 -23.33 -18.25 1.75
C VAL A 440 -21.99 -18.45 2.46
N TYR A 441 -21.21 -19.40 1.98
CA TYR A 441 -19.86 -19.65 2.45
C TYR A 441 -18.91 -18.83 1.58
N LYS A 442 -17.96 -18.13 2.21
CA LYS A 442 -16.90 -17.41 1.52
C LYS A 442 -15.55 -17.98 1.94
N GLY A 443 -14.69 -18.33 0.99
CA GLY A 443 -13.34 -18.84 1.25
C GLY A 443 -12.28 -18.14 0.42
N VAL A 444 -11.09 -17.92 0.98
CA VAL A 444 -9.89 -17.41 0.29
C VAL A 444 -8.77 -18.42 0.44
N SER A 445 -8.13 -18.79 -0.66
CA SER A 445 -7.03 -19.76 -0.67
C SER A 445 -6.12 -19.58 -1.88
N CYS A 446 -4.86 -19.99 -1.75
CA CYS A 446 -3.91 -20.08 -2.86
C CYS A 446 -3.90 -21.48 -3.48
N TYR A 447 -3.81 -21.57 -4.81
CA TYR A 447 -3.82 -22.82 -5.59
C TYR A 447 -2.98 -22.68 -6.89
N ASN A 448 -2.91 -23.74 -7.69
CA ASN A 448 -2.16 -23.78 -8.96
C ASN A 448 -0.68 -23.37 -8.84
N PHE A 449 -0.04 -23.80 -7.76
CA PHE A 449 1.36 -23.50 -7.52
C PHE A 449 2.29 -24.22 -8.49
N HIS A 450 3.32 -23.51 -8.95
CA HIS A 450 4.40 -24.05 -9.77
C HIS A 450 5.68 -23.24 -9.60
N PHE A 451 6.82 -23.86 -9.92
CA PHE A 451 8.11 -23.18 -9.94
C PHE A 451 8.29 -22.42 -11.26
N VAL A 452 8.77 -21.18 -11.18
CA VAL A 452 9.12 -20.34 -12.32
C VAL A 452 10.54 -19.84 -12.18
N THR A 453 11.33 -19.95 -13.24
CA THR A 453 12.68 -19.36 -13.28
C THR A 453 12.56 -17.89 -13.63
N LYS A 454 12.73 -17.01 -12.64
CA LYS A 454 12.65 -15.56 -12.83
C LYS A 454 13.83 -15.02 -13.64
N SER A 455 15.02 -15.48 -13.31
CA SER A 455 16.24 -15.05 -14.00
C SER A 455 17.32 -16.11 -13.90
N ILE A 456 18.13 -16.23 -14.94
CA ILE A 456 19.37 -16.99 -14.95
C ILE A 456 20.49 -15.99 -15.23
N LYS A 457 21.51 -16.00 -14.37
CA LYS A 457 22.71 -15.20 -14.52
C LYS A 457 23.90 -16.15 -14.53
N ALA A 458 24.95 -15.84 -15.29
CA ALA A 458 26.19 -16.60 -15.15
C ALA A 458 26.68 -16.52 -13.69
N LEU A 459 27.15 -17.64 -13.14
CA LEU A 459 27.91 -17.70 -11.90
C LEU A 459 29.21 -16.97 -12.19
N VAL A 460 29.18 -15.67 -11.92
CA VAL A 460 30.40 -14.89 -11.72
C VAL A 460 30.96 -15.43 -10.41
N ILE A 461 32.09 -16.14 -10.51
CA ILE A 461 32.93 -16.53 -9.36
C ILE A 461 32.90 -15.37 -8.37
N MET A 462 32.55 -15.63 -7.10
CA MET A 462 32.41 -14.62 -6.05
C MET A 462 33.58 -13.63 -6.12
N VAL A 463 33.31 -12.47 -6.72
CA VAL A 463 34.27 -11.38 -6.83
C VAL A 463 33.93 -10.43 -5.71
N PHE A 464 34.94 -10.06 -4.93
CA PHE A 464 34.82 -9.06 -3.89
C PHE A 464 34.23 -7.77 -4.48
N MET A 465 33.00 -7.43 -4.06
CA MET A 465 32.27 -6.28 -4.58
C MET A 465 32.40 -5.10 -3.63
N LEU A 466 33.00 -4.02 -4.11
CA LEU A 466 32.93 -2.73 -3.43
C LEU A 466 31.51 -2.14 -3.56
N PRO A 467 30.96 -1.49 -2.52
CA PRO A 467 29.76 -0.67 -2.64
C PRO A 467 29.92 0.42 -3.70
N ARG A 468 28.80 0.89 -4.26
CA ARG A 468 28.82 1.95 -5.30
C ARG A 468 29.48 3.24 -4.82
N PHE A 469 29.29 3.63 -3.56
CA PHE A 469 29.93 4.80 -2.98
C PHE A 469 30.75 4.42 -1.76
N ILE A 470 32.03 4.75 -1.78
CA ILE A 470 32.96 4.42 -0.70
C ILE A 470 33.83 5.62 -0.34
N ALA A 471 34.39 5.60 0.86
CA ALA A 471 35.69 6.20 1.14
C ALA A 471 36.69 5.13 1.50
N ILE A 472 37.98 5.43 1.36
CA ILE A 472 39.05 4.46 1.57
C ILE A 472 40.01 5.01 2.61
N ARG A 473 40.44 4.16 3.55
CA ARG A 473 41.52 4.45 4.50
C ARG A 473 42.61 3.39 4.45
N SER A 474 43.79 3.74 4.94
CA SER A 474 44.88 2.77 5.11
C SER A 474 44.65 1.94 6.38
N THR A 475 44.83 0.62 6.31
CA THR A 475 44.86 -0.22 7.53
C THR A 475 46.17 -0.06 8.30
N ARG A 476 47.25 0.35 7.62
CA ARG A 476 48.57 0.57 8.21
C ARG A 476 48.71 1.93 8.88
N TYR A 477 48.08 2.95 8.29
CA TYR A 477 48.10 4.33 8.77
C TYR A 477 46.69 4.83 9.07
N PRO A 478 45.94 4.17 9.99
CA PRO A 478 44.54 4.50 10.25
C PRO A 478 44.36 5.93 10.79
N ASP A 479 45.37 6.46 11.49
CA ASP A 479 45.35 7.81 12.08
C ASP A 479 45.67 8.93 11.07
N LYS A 480 45.91 8.59 9.81
CA LYS A 480 46.20 9.58 8.74
C LYS A 480 44.96 9.99 7.95
N GLY A 481 43.78 9.51 8.34
CA GLY A 481 42.52 9.85 7.68
C GLY A 481 42.24 9.02 6.43
N HIS A 482 41.53 9.63 5.48
CA HIS A 482 40.97 9.00 4.29
C HIS A 482 41.69 9.45 3.03
N LEU A 483 41.60 8.64 1.97
CA LEU A 483 42.06 8.98 0.63
C LEU A 483 41.17 10.06 0.02
N TYR A 484 41.79 11.13 -0.43
CA TYR A 484 41.12 12.29 -1.01
C TYR A 484 41.81 12.76 -2.29
N TYR A 485 41.09 13.59 -3.05
CA TYR A 485 41.61 14.26 -4.24
C TYR A 485 42.38 15.53 -3.86
N ASP A 486 43.69 15.57 -4.07
CA ASP A 486 44.49 16.79 -3.97
C ASP A 486 44.35 17.59 -5.27
N GLU A 487 43.44 18.57 -5.28
CA GLU A 487 43.19 19.45 -6.44
C GLU A 487 44.47 20.16 -6.93
N LYS A 488 45.41 20.51 -6.04
CA LYS A 488 46.61 21.27 -6.43
C LYS A 488 47.60 20.43 -7.23
N GLN A 489 47.68 19.15 -6.92
CA GLN A 489 48.61 18.21 -7.56
C GLN A 489 47.93 17.26 -8.54
N SER A 490 46.59 17.25 -8.56
CA SER A 490 45.76 16.27 -9.28
C SER A 490 46.03 14.81 -8.91
N THR A 491 46.45 14.58 -7.67
CA THR A 491 46.85 13.27 -7.13
C THR A 491 45.86 12.70 -6.13
N VAL A 492 46.01 11.40 -5.84
CA VAL A 492 45.28 10.72 -4.77
C VAL A 492 46.17 10.57 -3.54
N HIS A 493 45.83 11.25 -2.45
CA HIS A 493 46.60 11.29 -1.20
C HIS A 493 45.78 10.81 0.00
N ILE A 494 46.45 10.32 1.05
CA ILE A 494 45.85 10.12 2.38
C ILE A 494 46.04 11.39 3.21
N GLY A 495 44.99 11.86 3.90
CA GLY A 495 45.12 13.03 4.77
C GLY A 495 43.84 13.76 5.13
N GLU A 496 42.71 13.46 4.48
CA GLU A 496 41.44 14.07 4.85
C GLU A 496 40.89 13.37 6.10
N GLU A 497 40.81 14.11 7.20
CA GLU A 497 40.38 13.56 8.48
C GLU A 497 38.93 13.07 8.41
N SER A 498 38.05 13.87 7.81
CA SER A 498 36.61 13.65 7.88
C SER A 498 36.08 12.77 6.74
N VAL A 499 35.44 11.66 7.12
CA VAL A 499 34.62 10.83 6.23
C VAL A 499 33.30 11.51 5.82
N PHE A 500 33.08 12.77 6.17
CA PHE A 500 31.97 13.56 5.64
C PHE A 500 32.44 14.59 4.61
N SER A 501 33.76 14.66 4.34
CA SER A 501 34.32 15.54 3.32
C SER A 501 33.93 15.07 1.92
N THR A 502 33.51 15.97 1.05
CA THR A 502 33.19 15.62 -0.34
C THR A 502 34.41 15.22 -1.16
N LEU A 503 35.62 15.52 -0.67
CA LEU A 503 36.88 15.20 -1.32
C LEU A 503 37.26 13.72 -1.26
N VAL A 504 36.67 12.94 -0.35
CA VAL A 504 36.98 11.52 -0.15
C VAL A 504 35.92 10.58 -0.74
N LYS A 505 34.78 11.12 -1.19
CA LYS A 505 33.68 10.33 -1.75
C LYS A 505 34.07 9.79 -3.12
N ILE A 506 34.21 8.47 -3.20
CA ILE A 506 34.58 7.74 -4.42
C ILE A 506 33.35 6.99 -4.91
N GLU A 507 32.98 7.19 -6.17
CA GLU A 507 32.05 6.35 -6.90
C GLU A 507 32.81 5.20 -7.58
N VAL A 508 32.30 3.99 -7.39
CA VAL A 508 32.80 2.75 -7.97
C VAL A 508 31.89 2.40 -9.15
N GLU A 509 32.43 2.50 -10.36
CA GLU A 509 31.73 2.16 -11.60
C GLU A 509 32.29 0.84 -12.13
N ARG A 510 31.43 -0.11 -12.49
CA ARG A 510 31.90 -1.41 -13.03
C ARG A 510 32.36 -1.24 -14.47
N ALA A 511 33.47 -1.88 -14.80
CA ALA A 511 33.96 -1.92 -16.17
C ALA A 511 33.00 -2.75 -17.06
N THR A 512 32.87 -2.33 -18.31
CA THR A 512 32.03 -3.01 -19.32
C THR A 512 32.74 -4.21 -19.93
N SER A 513 34.08 -4.19 -19.99
CA SER A 513 34.92 -5.28 -20.50
C SER A 513 35.00 -6.47 -19.55
N ASN A 514 34.98 -6.24 -18.24
CA ASN A 514 35.07 -7.29 -17.23
C ASN A 514 34.49 -6.80 -15.90
N THR A 515 33.46 -7.49 -15.40
CA THR A 515 32.76 -7.13 -14.17
C THR A 515 33.61 -7.23 -12.90
N ASN A 516 34.80 -7.82 -12.98
CA ASN A 516 35.75 -7.90 -11.87
C ASN A 516 36.60 -6.65 -11.71
N TYR A 517 36.59 -5.78 -12.72
CA TYR A 517 37.31 -4.53 -12.70
C TYR A 517 36.36 -3.37 -12.45
N VAL A 518 36.90 -2.33 -11.83
CA VAL A 518 36.18 -1.12 -11.48
C VAL A 518 36.98 0.09 -11.91
N HIS A 519 36.24 1.14 -12.22
CA HIS A 519 36.73 2.50 -12.27
C HIS A 519 36.47 3.17 -10.93
N LEU A 520 37.47 3.87 -10.41
CA LEU A 520 37.36 4.67 -9.19
C LEU A 520 37.33 6.14 -9.58
N ARG A 521 36.30 6.86 -9.11
CA ARG A 521 36.04 8.24 -9.50
C ARG A 521 35.70 9.09 -8.28
N PHE A 522 36.37 10.22 -8.10
CA PHE A 522 35.94 11.16 -7.07
C PHE A 522 34.63 11.84 -7.48
N SER A 523 33.59 11.73 -6.66
CA SER A 523 32.26 12.24 -7.00
C SER A 523 32.20 13.77 -7.12
N ASN A 524 33.07 14.49 -6.40
CA ASN A 524 33.07 15.96 -6.42
C ASN A 524 33.82 16.55 -7.62
N SER A 525 34.95 15.95 -8.03
CA SER A 525 35.70 16.43 -9.20
C SER A 525 35.29 15.74 -10.50
N ASN A 526 34.51 14.66 -10.41
CA ASN A 526 34.13 13.77 -11.51
C ASN A 526 35.35 13.20 -12.26
N ARG A 527 36.50 13.03 -11.59
CA ARG A 527 37.75 12.52 -12.19
C ARG A 527 38.04 11.08 -11.82
N TYR A 528 38.41 10.29 -12.82
CA TYR A 528 38.79 8.89 -12.71
C TYR A 528 40.27 8.73 -12.37
N TRP A 529 40.57 7.70 -11.59
CA TRP A 529 41.91 7.35 -11.16
C TRP A 529 42.67 6.65 -12.29
N SER A 530 43.93 6.99 -12.49
CA SER A 530 44.84 6.32 -13.44
C SER A 530 46.28 6.39 -12.94
N LYS A 531 47.14 5.48 -13.39
CA LYS A 531 48.58 5.58 -13.11
C LYS A 531 49.17 6.81 -13.80
N ARG A 532 50.04 7.55 -13.12
CA ARG A 532 50.75 8.71 -13.68
C ARG A 532 51.62 8.31 -14.87
N VAL A 533 51.55 9.07 -15.94
CA VAL A 533 52.45 8.91 -17.10
C VAL A 533 53.89 9.22 -16.68
N GLY A 534 54.80 8.26 -16.84
CA GLY A 534 56.23 8.43 -16.52
C GLY A 534 56.59 8.33 -15.04
N GLY A 535 55.66 7.91 -14.17
CA GLY A 535 55.91 7.67 -12.75
C GLY A 535 55.04 6.52 -12.20
N ASN A 536 55.13 6.26 -10.89
CA ASN A 536 54.37 5.17 -10.25
C ASN A 536 53.17 5.63 -9.42
N GLY A 537 52.99 6.94 -9.20
CA GLY A 537 51.85 7.49 -8.48
C GLY A 537 50.51 7.28 -9.19
N ILE A 538 49.41 7.38 -8.46
CA ILE A 538 48.05 7.44 -9.01
C ILE A 538 47.58 8.90 -9.03
N ASP A 539 47.16 9.34 -10.20
CA ASP A 539 46.55 10.64 -10.44
C ASP A 539 45.03 10.47 -10.67
N ALA A 540 44.25 11.51 -10.40
CA ALA A 540 42.81 11.55 -10.72
C ALA A 540 42.55 12.68 -11.71
N VAL A 541 42.81 12.42 -12.99
CA VAL A 541 42.81 13.45 -14.06
C VAL A 541 41.80 13.19 -15.16
N SER A 542 41.45 11.92 -15.43
CA SER A 542 40.61 11.58 -16.57
C SER A 542 39.16 11.95 -16.33
N LYS A 543 38.49 12.49 -17.36
CA LYS A 543 37.04 12.81 -17.33
C LYS A 543 36.15 11.67 -17.83
N LYS A 544 36.75 10.61 -18.38
CA LYS A 544 36.05 9.44 -18.93
C LYS A 544 36.73 8.15 -18.47
N PRO A 545 35.98 7.05 -18.30
CA PRO A 545 36.59 5.75 -18.11
C PRO A 545 37.36 5.34 -19.37
N GLU A 546 38.51 4.70 -19.18
CA GLU A 546 39.33 4.08 -20.22
C GLU A 546 39.62 2.63 -19.81
N GLU A 547 39.26 1.70 -20.70
CA GLU A 547 39.29 0.26 -20.47
C GLU A 547 40.36 -0.47 -21.30
N ASP A 548 40.99 0.18 -22.28
CA ASP A 548 42.14 -0.41 -22.99
C ASP A 548 43.35 -0.48 -22.05
N ILE A 549 43.72 -1.69 -21.64
CA ILE A 549 44.85 -1.96 -20.75
C ILE A 549 46.21 -1.56 -21.34
N LYS A 550 46.30 -1.29 -22.65
CA LYS A 550 47.52 -0.82 -23.31
C LYS A 550 47.65 0.69 -23.24
N GLU A 551 46.56 1.41 -22.99
CA GLU A 551 46.59 2.87 -22.89
C GLU A 551 47.17 3.30 -21.54
N PRO A 552 48.16 4.22 -21.50
CA PRO A 552 48.70 4.74 -20.24
C PRO A 552 47.64 5.40 -19.36
N SER A 553 46.54 5.89 -19.96
CA SER A 553 45.40 6.48 -19.27
C SER A 553 44.38 5.47 -18.77
N CYS A 554 44.65 4.15 -18.85
CA CYS A 554 43.76 3.12 -18.35
C CYS A 554 43.35 3.39 -16.89
N THR A 555 42.06 3.20 -16.62
CA THR A 555 41.43 3.55 -15.33
C THR A 555 40.94 2.32 -14.58
N LEU A 556 41.37 1.12 -15.01
CA LEU A 556 40.91 -0.16 -14.47
C LEU A 556 41.70 -0.57 -13.21
N PHE A 557 40.95 -0.85 -12.15
CA PHE A 557 41.47 -1.46 -10.94
C PHE A 557 40.70 -2.73 -10.59
N GLN A 558 41.35 -3.66 -9.91
CA GLN A 558 40.72 -4.85 -9.36
C GLN A 558 40.81 -4.80 -7.82
N PRO A 559 39.68 -4.74 -7.11
CA PRO A 559 39.67 -4.89 -5.66
C PRO A 559 39.68 -6.38 -5.30
N VAL A 560 40.51 -6.77 -4.33
CA VAL A 560 40.67 -8.16 -3.89
C VAL A 560 40.56 -8.21 -2.37
N GLU A 561 39.58 -8.96 -1.84
CA GLU A 561 39.38 -9.11 -0.40
C GLU A 561 40.61 -9.71 0.28
N VAL A 562 40.93 -9.24 1.49
CA VAL A 562 41.96 -9.88 2.33
C VAL A 562 41.28 -10.72 3.40
N SER A 563 41.24 -12.02 3.18
CA SER A 563 40.66 -12.98 4.12
C SER A 563 41.35 -12.90 5.50
N GLY A 564 40.56 -12.77 6.56
CA GLY A 564 41.05 -12.80 7.95
C GLY A 564 41.47 -11.44 8.54
N GLU A 565 41.44 -10.35 7.78
CA GLU A 565 41.77 -8.98 8.25
C GLU A 565 40.53 -8.16 8.67
N GLY A 566 39.36 -8.79 8.68
CA GLY A 566 38.08 -8.17 9.03
C GLY A 566 37.31 -7.62 7.83
N GLU A 567 36.03 -7.35 8.05
CA GLU A 567 35.11 -6.92 7.00
C GLU A 567 35.55 -5.59 6.36
N GLY A 568 35.45 -5.58 5.02
CA GLY A 568 35.73 -4.42 4.19
C GLY A 568 37.21 -4.13 3.94
N VAL A 569 38.11 -5.06 4.27
CA VAL A 569 39.54 -4.94 4.03
C VAL A 569 39.92 -5.59 2.69
N PHE A 570 40.64 -4.86 1.85
CA PHE A 570 40.98 -5.27 0.49
C PHE A 570 42.34 -4.75 0.02
N GLN A 571 42.86 -5.36 -1.03
CA GLN A 571 43.98 -4.87 -1.82
C GLN A 571 43.44 -4.29 -3.13
N LEU A 572 44.06 -3.22 -3.61
CA LEU A 572 43.74 -2.65 -4.90
C LEU A 572 44.87 -2.96 -5.88
N ILE A 573 44.52 -3.57 -7.02
CA ILE A 573 45.45 -3.97 -8.07
C ILE A 573 45.21 -3.06 -9.28
N TYR A 574 46.27 -2.47 -9.83
CA TYR A 574 46.19 -1.74 -11.10
C TYR A 574 46.23 -2.73 -12.26
N VAL A 575 45.14 -2.83 -13.02
CA VAL A 575 44.91 -3.92 -13.99
C VAL A 575 45.98 -3.98 -15.08
N PRO A 576 46.42 -2.87 -15.71
CA PRO A 576 47.42 -2.91 -16.78
C PRO A 576 48.74 -3.60 -16.43
N THR A 577 49.17 -3.51 -15.17
CA THR A 577 50.44 -4.09 -14.72
C THR A 577 50.26 -5.30 -13.80
N GLY A 578 49.05 -5.55 -13.29
CA GLY A 578 48.79 -6.59 -12.28
C GLY A 578 49.45 -6.31 -10.92
N HIS A 579 49.90 -5.07 -10.69
CA HIS A 579 50.66 -4.69 -9.51
C HIS A 579 49.78 -4.01 -8.45
N ARG A 580 50.18 -4.12 -7.19
CA ARG A 580 49.43 -3.60 -6.04
C ARG A 580 49.61 -2.10 -5.88
N VAL A 581 48.56 -1.43 -5.43
CA VAL A 581 48.56 -0.02 -5.04
C VAL A 581 48.81 0.09 -3.54
N LEU A 582 49.83 0.84 -3.13
CA LEU A 582 50.17 1.08 -1.72
C LEU A 582 50.18 2.58 -1.40
N VAL A 583 50.17 2.90 -0.10
CA VAL A 583 50.40 4.25 0.43
C VAL A 583 51.90 4.47 0.61
N ASP A 584 52.41 5.57 0.06
CA ASP A 584 53.76 6.07 0.25
C ASP A 584 53.86 6.78 1.60
N PRO A 585 54.69 6.31 2.56
CA PRO A 585 54.81 6.96 3.86
C PRO A 585 55.61 8.27 3.86
N GLU A 586 56.36 8.57 2.80
CA GLU A 586 57.15 9.80 2.68
C GLU A 586 56.30 10.95 2.13
N TYR A 587 55.50 10.67 1.10
CA TYR A 587 54.69 11.67 0.40
C TYR A 587 53.18 11.59 0.69
N TRP A 588 52.73 10.51 1.36
CA TRP A 588 51.32 10.22 1.63
C TRP A 588 50.43 10.09 0.38
N GLY A 589 51.03 9.95 -0.80
CA GLY A 589 50.34 9.57 -2.02
C GLY A 589 50.17 8.06 -2.14
N ILE A 590 49.32 7.62 -3.08
CA ILE A 590 49.26 6.20 -3.46
C ILE A 590 50.00 5.94 -4.76
N PHE A 591 50.61 4.76 -4.88
CA PHE A 591 51.45 4.39 -6.02
C PHE A 591 51.38 2.88 -6.30
N VAL A 592 51.62 2.53 -7.56
CA VAL A 592 51.71 1.15 -8.05
C VAL A 592 53.13 0.63 -7.79
N VAL A 593 53.25 -0.48 -7.07
CA VAL A 593 54.54 -1.04 -6.66
C VAL A 593 55.00 -2.15 -7.61
N GLU A 594 56.24 -2.04 -8.09
CA GLU A 594 56.80 -2.98 -9.08
C GLU A 594 57.32 -4.29 -8.47
N GLU A 595 57.55 -4.34 -7.15
CA GLU A 595 57.93 -5.55 -6.41
C GLU A 595 56.77 -6.03 -5.53
N ASN A 596 56.44 -7.33 -5.56
CA ASN A 596 55.37 -7.90 -4.75
C ASN A 596 55.72 -7.84 -3.24
N PRO A 597 55.13 -6.90 -2.46
CA PRO A 597 55.38 -6.83 -1.04
C PRO A 597 54.61 -7.94 -0.32
N SER A 598 55.00 -8.26 0.92
CA SER A 598 54.27 -9.24 1.75
C SER A 598 52.75 -9.01 1.77
N SER A 599 51.97 -10.08 1.95
CA SER A 599 50.50 -10.08 1.77
C SER A 599 49.72 -9.10 2.65
N TRP A 600 50.25 -8.70 3.82
CA TRP A 600 49.63 -7.73 4.73
C TRP A 600 50.04 -6.27 4.47
N TYR A 601 51.05 -6.03 3.65
CA TYR A 601 51.55 -4.68 3.37
C TYR A 601 50.60 -3.93 2.43
N GLY A 602 50.01 -2.82 2.89
CA GLY A 602 49.17 -1.92 2.07
C GLY A 602 47.79 -2.45 1.71
N SER A 603 47.15 -3.15 2.64
CA SER A 603 45.70 -3.31 2.62
C SER A 603 45.00 -1.97 2.87
N LEU A 604 43.84 -1.83 2.28
CA LEU A 604 42.94 -0.69 2.38
C LEU A 604 41.65 -1.16 3.04
N LYS A 605 40.97 -0.26 3.74
CA LYS A 605 39.64 -0.52 4.27
C LYS A 605 38.67 0.47 3.68
N TYR A 606 37.57 -0.01 3.11
CA TYR A 606 36.50 0.87 2.67
C TYR A 606 35.57 1.20 3.83
N VAL A 607 34.98 2.39 3.75
CA VAL A 607 33.78 2.79 4.49
C VAL A 607 32.67 2.84 3.46
N ASP A 608 31.58 2.09 3.65
CA ASP A 608 30.42 2.20 2.77
C ASP A 608 29.78 3.57 2.99
N TRP A 609 30.03 4.47 2.04
CA TRP A 609 29.61 5.86 2.14
C TRP A 609 28.09 5.99 2.14
N SER A 610 27.40 5.00 1.58
CA SER A 610 25.93 4.95 1.49
C SER A 610 25.29 4.71 2.87
N THR A 611 26.04 4.16 3.83
CA THR A 611 25.55 3.85 5.18
C THR A 611 25.76 4.99 6.18
N LEU A 612 26.55 6.00 5.82
CA LEU A 612 26.89 7.11 6.70
C LEU A 612 25.73 8.09 6.83
N VAL A 613 25.53 8.60 8.05
CA VAL A 613 24.46 9.56 8.37
C VAL A 613 25.06 10.81 9.00
N LYS A 614 24.91 11.95 8.33
CA LYS A 614 25.22 13.27 8.85
C LYS A 614 23.98 13.82 9.55
N LEU A 615 23.92 13.64 10.87
CA LEU A 615 22.82 14.18 11.67
C LEU A 615 22.86 15.72 11.71
N PRO A 616 21.70 16.39 11.74
CA PRO A 616 21.66 17.84 11.91
C PRO A 616 22.35 18.31 13.20
N PRO A 617 22.96 19.51 13.23
CA PRO A 617 23.68 20.00 14.41
C PRO A 617 22.80 20.19 15.65
N HIS A 618 21.50 20.42 15.48
CA HIS A 618 20.56 20.63 16.57
C HIS A 618 19.24 19.90 16.30
N VAL A 619 18.90 18.95 17.16
CA VAL A 619 17.83 17.98 16.94
C VAL A 619 17.01 17.72 18.20
N ALA A 620 15.79 17.22 18.00
CA ALA A 620 15.02 16.48 18.98
C ALA A 620 14.84 15.04 18.49
N PHE A 621 14.82 14.08 19.41
CA PHE A 621 14.60 12.66 19.10
C PHE A 621 13.23 12.23 19.60
N LYS A 622 12.42 11.60 18.75
CA LYS A 622 11.10 11.06 19.09
C LYS A 622 11.12 9.54 19.04
N GLY A 623 10.65 8.90 20.10
CA GLY A 623 10.63 7.44 20.23
C GLY A 623 9.38 6.81 19.63
N ASP A 624 9.36 5.48 19.59
CA ASP A 624 8.23 4.65 19.14
C ASP A 624 6.95 4.86 20.00
N ASN A 625 7.10 5.34 21.23
CA ASN A 625 5.97 5.72 22.10
C ASN A 625 5.35 7.08 21.73
N GLY A 626 5.80 7.71 20.64
CA GLY A 626 5.31 9.00 20.16
C GLY A 626 5.77 10.21 20.96
N ARG A 627 6.70 10.06 21.91
CA ARG A 627 7.20 11.13 22.79
C ARG A 627 8.63 11.54 22.45
N TYR A 628 8.98 12.79 22.74
CA TYR A 628 10.32 13.34 22.60
C TYR A 628 11.20 13.00 23.81
N LEU A 629 12.47 12.77 23.52
CA LEU A 629 13.53 12.50 24.48
C LEU A 629 13.90 13.79 25.23
N THR A 630 13.83 13.77 26.55
CA THR A 630 14.14 14.90 27.42
C THR A 630 15.07 14.49 28.56
N GLY A 631 15.68 15.48 29.22
CA GLY A 631 16.48 15.23 30.43
C GLY A 631 15.61 15.03 31.67
N VAL A 632 15.94 14.04 32.50
CA VAL A 632 15.32 13.82 33.82
C VAL A 632 16.38 13.47 34.87
N SER A 633 16.31 14.10 36.05
CA SER A 633 17.17 13.74 37.19
C SER A 633 16.48 12.69 38.04
N GLN A 634 17.08 11.50 38.14
CA GLN A 634 16.57 10.42 38.97
C GLN A 634 17.74 9.67 39.61
N ASP A 635 17.59 9.28 40.89
CA ASP A 635 18.60 8.54 41.66
C ASP A 635 20.00 9.23 41.70
N GLY A 636 20.04 10.56 41.52
CA GLY A 636 21.29 11.33 41.45
C GLY A 636 22.01 11.31 40.10
N TYR A 637 21.37 10.78 39.05
CA TYR A 637 21.93 10.71 37.69
C TYR A 637 21.06 11.47 36.68
N ASN A 638 21.70 11.98 35.63
CA ASN A 638 21.09 12.77 34.57
C ASN A 638 20.62 11.86 33.42
N TYR A 639 19.49 11.19 33.57
CA TYR A 639 18.93 10.30 32.56
C TYR A 639 18.31 11.07 31.37
N LEU A 640 18.07 10.32 30.29
CA LEU A 640 17.31 10.76 29.12
C LEU A 640 16.06 9.89 29.00
N GLN A 641 14.88 10.52 28.89
CA GLN A 641 13.58 9.85 28.96
C GLN A 641 12.65 10.32 27.83
N TYR A 642 11.97 9.38 27.17
CA TYR A 642 10.95 9.68 26.15
C TYR A 642 9.63 10.07 26.83
N SER A 643 9.53 11.32 27.30
CA SER A 643 8.45 11.78 28.18
C SER A 643 7.60 12.92 27.63
N SER A 644 8.13 13.77 26.75
CA SER A 644 7.42 14.97 26.30
C SER A 644 6.53 14.69 25.08
N SER A 645 5.29 15.19 25.07
CA SER A 645 4.36 15.02 23.94
C SER A 645 4.55 16.05 22.82
N GLY A 646 5.39 17.07 23.04
CA GLY A 646 5.73 18.10 22.06
C GLY A 646 7.17 18.57 22.23
N ILE A 647 7.68 19.39 21.31
CA ILE A 647 9.03 19.96 21.44
C ILE A 647 8.99 21.12 22.43
N ASP A 648 9.76 20.98 23.50
CA ASP A 648 10.05 22.03 24.48
C ASP A 648 11.59 22.18 24.64
N PRO A 649 12.09 23.23 25.32
CA PRO A 649 13.54 23.47 25.44
C PRO A 649 14.35 22.29 26.03
N SER A 650 13.73 21.35 26.75
CA SER A 650 14.41 20.16 27.28
C SER A 650 14.61 19.04 26.27
N CYS A 651 13.89 19.09 25.13
CA CYS A 651 14.00 18.13 24.03
C CYS A 651 15.23 18.36 23.14
N GLY A 652 15.90 19.49 23.30
CA GLY A 652 17.01 19.93 22.45
C GLY A 652 18.31 19.17 22.72
N HIS A 653 18.92 18.72 21.63
CA HIS A 653 20.20 18.02 21.63
C HIS A 653 21.12 18.55 20.53
N ARG A 654 22.39 18.81 20.86
CA ARG A 654 23.39 19.21 19.86
C ARG A 654 24.26 18.03 19.45
N VAL A 655 24.48 17.90 18.16
CA VAL A 655 25.25 16.81 17.56
C VAL A 655 26.60 17.33 17.07
N TYR A 656 27.66 16.62 17.45
CA TYR A 656 29.03 16.88 17.06
C TYR A 656 29.52 15.68 16.25
N LEU A 657 29.73 15.87 14.96
CA LEU A 657 30.24 14.85 14.06
C LEU A 657 31.70 14.55 14.38
N MET A 658 32.07 13.28 14.35
CA MET A 658 33.44 12.83 14.47
C MET A 658 34.00 12.46 13.09
N PRO A 659 35.31 12.67 12.85
CA PRO A 659 35.92 12.43 11.53
C PRO A 659 35.71 11.01 10.99
N GLU A 660 35.57 10.01 11.85
CA GLU A 660 35.39 8.61 11.48
C GLU A 660 33.94 8.18 11.24
N GLY A 661 32.96 9.06 11.43
CA GLY A 661 31.53 8.78 11.21
C GLY A 661 30.69 8.63 12.49
N HIS A 662 31.32 8.51 13.65
CA HIS A 662 30.62 8.59 14.93
C HIS A 662 30.09 10.01 15.20
N VAL A 663 29.20 10.12 16.17
CA VAL A 663 28.70 11.38 16.70
C VAL A 663 28.82 11.40 18.22
N ARG A 664 29.03 12.60 18.77
CA ARG A 664 28.85 12.91 20.18
C ARG A 664 27.63 13.81 20.31
N ILE A 665 26.78 13.57 21.30
CA ILE A 665 25.51 14.27 21.46
C ILE A 665 25.52 14.95 22.82
N THR A 666 25.08 16.20 22.90
CA THR A 666 24.86 16.91 24.18
C THR A 666 23.37 17.12 24.44
N SER A 667 22.99 17.29 25.70
CA SER A 667 21.64 17.73 26.09
C SER A 667 21.63 19.21 26.44
N ASP A 668 20.71 19.97 25.82
CA ASP A 668 20.51 21.38 26.14
C ASP A 668 19.97 21.56 27.56
N HIS A 669 19.08 20.66 28.00
CA HIS A 669 18.53 20.64 29.35
C HIS A 669 19.62 20.61 30.43
N TRP A 670 20.69 19.86 30.19
CA TRP A 670 21.81 19.72 31.13
C TRP A 670 22.95 20.70 30.88
N GLY A 671 22.71 21.81 30.19
CA GLY A 671 23.72 22.84 29.93
C GLY A 671 24.85 22.37 29.01
N GLY A 672 24.53 21.51 28.03
CA GLY A 672 25.49 21.04 27.02
C GLY A 672 26.37 19.88 27.48
N LYS A 673 25.93 19.08 28.47
CA LYS A 673 26.63 17.85 28.87
C LYS A 673 26.49 16.76 27.82
N PHE A 674 27.59 16.04 27.58
CA PHE A 674 27.63 14.94 26.60
C PHE A 674 26.93 13.69 27.12
N TRP A 675 26.26 13.02 26.21
CA TRP A 675 25.71 11.68 26.40
C TRP A 675 26.85 10.70 26.65
N ARG A 676 26.65 9.80 27.62
CA ARG A 676 27.59 8.77 28.02
C ARG A 676 26.83 7.53 28.46
N ARG A 677 27.25 6.37 27.97
CA ARG A 677 26.73 5.08 28.42
C ARG A 677 27.32 4.70 29.79
N SER A 678 26.48 4.32 30.76
CA SER A 678 26.89 3.76 32.06
C SER A 678 25.73 3.08 32.85
N PRO A 679 25.90 1.83 33.35
CA PRO A 679 26.63 0.81 32.62
C PRO A 679 26.00 0.64 31.22
N ASN A 680 24.68 0.52 31.11
CA ASN A 680 23.98 0.51 29.81
C ASN A 680 22.99 1.68 29.64
N TRP A 681 22.69 2.45 30.70
CA TRP A 681 21.85 3.64 30.58
C TRP A 681 22.62 4.77 29.91
N ILE A 682 21.92 5.66 29.20
CA ILE A 682 22.55 6.86 28.64
C ILE A 682 22.30 8.03 29.59
N TRP A 683 23.38 8.59 30.11
CA TRP A 683 23.37 9.76 30.97
C TRP A 683 23.94 10.97 30.23
N ALA A 684 23.41 12.16 30.51
CA ALA A 684 23.97 13.43 30.04
C ALA A 684 24.78 14.09 31.16
N ASP A 685 25.96 13.53 31.44
CA ASP A 685 26.83 13.94 32.55
C ASP A 685 28.30 14.19 32.13
N SER A 686 28.65 13.91 30.88
CA SER A 686 30.03 13.91 30.41
C SER A 686 30.48 15.28 29.88
N HIS A 687 31.81 15.47 29.79
CA HIS A 687 32.47 16.73 29.44
C HIS A 687 33.18 16.65 28.09
N ALA A 688 33.51 17.80 27.48
CA ALA A 688 34.21 17.83 26.19
C ALA A 688 35.55 17.07 26.21
N SER A 689 36.28 17.11 27.34
CA SER A 689 37.58 16.46 27.52
C SER A 689 37.55 14.92 27.46
N SER A 690 36.37 14.28 27.50
CA SER A 690 36.22 12.83 27.39
C SER A 690 36.14 12.34 25.93
N ILE A 691 36.73 13.06 24.97
CA ILE A 691 36.69 12.74 23.53
C ILE A 691 37.30 11.37 23.17
N ASN A 692 38.11 10.78 24.04
CA ASN A 692 38.67 9.43 23.83
C ASN A 692 37.84 8.35 24.54
N ASN A 693 36.73 8.70 25.19
CA ASN A 693 35.86 7.75 25.87
C ASN A 693 34.83 7.18 24.88
N PRO A 694 34.96 5.89 24.48
CA PRO A 694 34.04 5.28 23.51
C PRO A 694 32.59 5.21 24.02
N ASP A 695 32.36 5.31 25.33
CA ASP A 695 30.99 5.40 25.88
C ASP A 695 30.27 6.70 25.51
N THR A 696 30.98 7.70 25.00
CA THR A 696 30.39 8.96 24.52
C THR A 696 30.22 9.02 23.00
N HIS A 697 30.62 7.97 22.28
CA HIS A 697 30.58 7.92 20.82
C HIS A 697 29.42 7.03 20.36
N PHE A 698 28.62 7.55 19.44
CA PHE A 698 27.45 6.87 18.91
C PHE A 698 27.55 6.79 17.40
N TRP A 699 27.30 5.62 16.83
CA TRP A 699 27.21 5.42 15.38
C TRP A 699 25.74 5.52 14.95
N PRO A 700 25.36 6.52 14.15
CA PRO A 700 24.02 6.60 13.58
C PRO A 700 23.84 5.58 12.45
N VAL A 701 22.71 4.88 12.47
CA VAL A 701 22.32 3.90 11.45
C VAL A 701 20.99 4.34 10.85
N LYS A 702 20.96 4.58 9.54
CA LYS A 702 19.72 4.90 8.81
C LYS A 702 18.88 3.63 8.64
N LEU A 703 17.57 3.70 8.92
CA LEU A 703 16.69 2.53 8.91
C LEU A 703 15.66 2.50 7.77
N GLY A 704 15.58 3.54 6.94
CA GLY A 704 14.61 3.64 5.85
C GLY A 704 14.64 4.99 5.12
N HIS A 705 13.55 5.31 4.40
CA HIS A 705 13.34 6.61 3.74
C HIS A 705 12.78 7.68 4.70
N ASP A 706 12.23 7.26 5.82
CA ASP A 706 11.70 8.07 6.90
C ASP A 706 12.88 8.60 7.73
N ASN A 707 12.77 9.77 8.38
CA ASN A 707 13.83 10.39 9.19
C ASN A 707 14.18 9.64 10.49
N THR A 708 14.13 8.32 10.43
CA THR A 708 14.26 7.38 11.52
C THR A 708 15.65 6.75 11.50
N ILE A 709 16.31 6.82 12.64
CA ILE A 709 17.63 6.23 12.86
C ILE A 709 17.58 5.22 14.01
N ALA A 710 18.64 4.43 14.11
CA ALA A 710 19.10 3.86 15.37
C ALA A 710 20.47 4.45 15.73
N LEU A 711 20.83 4.39 17.01
CA LEU A 711 22.16 4.75 17.51
C LEU A 711 22.83 3.52 18.10
N ARG A 712 24.08 3.26 17.75
CA ARG A 712 24.91 2.20 18.37
C ARG A 712 26.03 2.82 19.18
N ASN A 713 26.17 2.47 20.45
CA ASN A 713 27.26 2.98 21.29
C ASN A 713 28.57 2.25 20.99
N ALA A 714 29.69 2.98 20.85
CA ALA A 714 30.98 2.40 20.53
C ALA A 714 31.63 1.65 21.72
N GLY A 715 31.27 1.98 22.96
CA GLY A 715 31.86 1.39 24.16
C GLY A 715 31.44 -0.06 24.41
N ASN A 716 30.25 -0.47 23.97
CA ASN A 716 29.77 -1.85 24.10
C ASN A 716 29.27 -2.47 22.79
N ASN A 717 29.31 -1.74 21.67
CA ASN A 717 28.78 -2.13 20.37
C ASN A 717 27.29 -2.53 20.38
N ARG A 718 26.50 -1.97 21.30
CA ARG A 718 25.05 -2.23 21.41
C ARG A 718 24.20 -1.04 20.98
N HIS A 719 23.00 -1.33 20.52
CA HIS A 719 22.03 -0.35 20.05
C HIS A 719 21.27 0.29 21.22
N CYS A 720 21.09 1.61 21.12
CA CYS A 720 20.24 2.41 21.98
C CYS A 720 18.77 2.06 21.72
N SER A 721 17.99 1.98 22.79
CA SER A 721 16.56 1.72 22.75
C SER A 721 15.88 2.30 23.97
N ARG A 722 14.58 2.57 23.84
CA ARG A 722 13.71 2.88 24.97
C ARG A 722 13.55 1.62 25.84
N LEU A 723 13.74 1.77 27.15
CA LEU A 723 13.62 0.69 28.12
C LEU A 723 12.89 1.16 29.38
N SER A 724 11.94 0.33 29.83
CA SER A 724 11.25 0.47 31.11
C SER A 724 11.63 -0.71 32.00
N GLN A 725 12.55 -0.49 32.93
CA GLN A 725 13.08 -1.53 33.82
C GLN A 725 13.57 -0.90 35.13
N ASP A 726 13.42 -1.61 36.26
CA ASP A 726 13.89 -1.17 37.58
C ASP A 726 13.45 0.27 37.89
N TRP A 727 12.13 0.48 38.00
CA TRP A 727 11.43 1.75 38.29
C TRP A 727 11.77 2.94 37.37
N LYS A 728 12.57 2.72 36.33
CA LYS A 728 12.84 3.66 35.24
C LYS A 728 11.84 3.39 34.15
N THR A 729 11.20 4.45 33.68
CA THR A 729 10.14 4.37 32.68
C THR A 729 10.62 5.05 31.42
N ASP A 730 10.59 4.38 30.27
CA ASP A 730 10.86 4.92 28.94
C ASP A 730 12.20 5.66 28.81
N MET A 731 13.26 5.14 29.46
CA MET A 731 14.58 5.75 29.43
C MET A 731 15.45 5.21 28.29
N LEU A 732 16.40 6.02 27.82
CA LEU A 732 17.35 5.62 26.78
C LEU A 732 18.43 4.68 27.34
N ASN A 733 18.57 3.51 26.71
CA ASN A 733 19.46 2.45 27.15
C ASN A 733 20.15 1.75 25.97
N ALA A 734 21.45 1.46 26.04
CA ALA A 734 22.22 0.74 25.03
C ALA A 734 22.52 -0.71 25.44
N ALA A 735 21.51 -1.58 25.43
CA ALA A 735 21.65 -2.99 25.86
C ALA A 735 21.40 -4.04 24.76
N TRP A 736 20.90 -3.67 23.59
CA TRP A 736 20.46 -4.62 22.56
C TRP A 736 21.54 -4.87 21.50
N ILE A 737 21.68 -6.13 21.06
CA ILE A 737 22.63 -6.51 19.99
C ILE A 737 22.05 -6.19 18.61
N GLU A 738 20.74 -6.33 18.45
CA GLU A 738 20.01 -6.05 17.22
C GLU A 738 19.17 -4.77 17.36
N ILE A 739 18.71 -4.24 16.22
CA ILE A 739 17.84 -3.06 16.17
C ILE A 739 16.38 -3.52 16.26
N HIS A 740 15.75 -3.30 17.41
CA HIS A 740 14.31 -3.53 17.60
C HIS A 740 13.51 -2.24 17.33
N ASP A 741 12.19 -2.36 17.19
CA ASP A 741 11.31 -1.20 16.94
C ASP A 741 11.42 -0.12 18.03
N VAL A 742 11.57 -0.52 19.29
CA VAL A 742 11.81 0.39 20.43
C VAL A 742 13.19 1.10 20.40
N GLY A 743 14.08 0.68 19.49
CA GLY A 743 15.37 1.29 19.20
C GLY A 743 15.35 2.32 18.08
N LYS A 744 14.22 2.41 17.36
CA LYS A 744 14.01 3.37 16.29
C LYS A 744 13.66 4.73 16.89
N MET A 745 14.33 5.77 16.44
CA MET A 745 14.03 7.15 16.83
C MET A 745 13.94 8.05 15.61
N GLU A 746 12.84 8.78 15.50
CA GLU A 746 12.65 9.84 14.51
C GLU A 746 13.48 11.05 14.93
N VAL A 747 14.25 11.60 14.01
CA VAL A 747 15.06 12.79 14.20
C VAL A 747 14.32 13.98 13.62
N GLN A 748 14.06 14.97 14.47
CA GLN A 748 13.50 16.24 14.06
C GLN A 748 14.55 17.33 14.21
N GLU A 749 14.86 18.01 13.11
CA GLU A 749 15.79 19.14 13.11
C GLU A 749 15.10 20.36 13.75
N LEU A 750 15.79 21.06 14.65
CA LEU A 750 15.25 22.20 15.38
C LEU A 750 15.44 23.51 14.60
N VAL A 751 14.95 23.52 13.36
CA VAL A 751 15.01 24.65 12.43
C VAL A 751 13.59 25.00 11.97
N SER A 752 13.20 26.26 12.10
CA SER A 752 11.88 26.76 11.69
C SER A 752 11.86 27.30 10.26
N GLU A 753 12.98 27.82 9.77
CA GLU A 753 13.11 28.36 8.42
C GLU A 753 14.51 28.07 7.87
N ARG A 754 14.60 27.69 6.60
CA ARG A 754 15.86 27.45 5.89
C ARG A 754 15.88 28.13 4.52
N ASN A 755 16.91 28.94 4.30
CA ASN A 755 17.17 29.60 3.03
C ASN A 755 18.52 29.16 2.45
N VAL A 756 18.53 28.81 1.16
CA VAL A 756 19.72 28.44 0.39
C VAL A 756 19.93 29.47 -0.70
N TYR A 757 21.07 30.16 -0.67
CA TYR A 757 21.41 31.20 -1.64
C TYR A 757 22.93 31.23 -1.89
N ASN A 758 23.38 32.14 -2.76
CA ASN A 758 24.79 32.26 -3.15
C ASN A 758 25.36 30.93 -3.69
N VAL A 759 24.55 30.23 -4.47
CA VAL A 759 24.93 28.96 -5.10
C VAL A 759 25.98 29.22 -6.17
N LYS A 760 27.12 28.52 -6.07
CA LYS A 760 28.24 28.60 -7.00
C LYS A 760 28.51 27.24 -7.61
N TYR A 761 28.21 27.11 -8.89
CA TYR A 761 28.45 25.90 -9.67
C TYR A 761 29.92 25.79 -10.09
N ARG A 762 30.53 24.62 -9.85
CA ARG A 762 31.86 24.25 -10.34
C ARG A 762 31.74 23.65 -11.74
N MET A 763 31.63 24.51 -12.75
CA MET A 763 31.39 24.09 -14.13
C MET A 763 32.56 23.29 -14.71
N GLU A 764 33.80 23.52 -14.26
CA GLU A 764 34.99 22.78 -14.69
C GLU A 764 34.96 21.30 -14.33
N ASP A 765 34.28 20.96 -13.23
CA ASP A 765 34.11 19.62 -12.69
C ASP A 765 32.77 19.01 -13.10
N ALA A 766 31.94 19.72 -13.86
CA ALA A 766 30.66 19.19 -14.34
C ALA A 766 30.85 18.08 -15.38
N ARG A 767 29.88 17.15 -15.46
CA ARG A 767 29.86 16.07 -16.46
C ARG A 767 28.51 15.99 -17.19
N ILE A 768 28.55 15.48 -18.42
CA ILE A 768 27.40 15.04 -19.20
C ILE A 768 27.57 13.53 -19.44
N TYR A 769 26.50 12.76 -19.26
CA TYR A 769 26.48 11.32 -19.41
C TYR A 769 25.05 10.83 -19.75
N ASP A 770 24.89 9.52 -19.96
CA ASP A 770 23.63 8.90 -20.42
C ASP A 770 23.06 9.59 -21.66
N GLU A 771 23.94 9.90 -22.62
CA GLU A 771 23.55 10.54 -23.88
C GLU A 771 22.94 9.50 -24.83
N GLU A 772 21.65 9.66 -25.13
CA GLU A 772 20.93 8.77 -26.04
C GLU A 772 20.06 9.53 -27.05
N PRO A 773 19.80 8.96 -28.24
CA PRO A 773 18.90 9.57 -29.22
C PRO A 773 17.48 9.72 -28.69
N TYR A 774 16.88 10.90 -28.87
CA TYR A 774 15.52 11.23 -28.48
C TYR A 774 14.69 11.66 -29.70
N ILE A 775 13.55 11.00 -29.95
CA ILE A 775 12.66 11.33 -31.07
C ILE A 775 11.51 12.20 -30.54
N ALA A 776 11.54 13.50 -30.84
CA ALA A 776 10.52 14.46 -30.41
C ALA A 776 9.19 14.29 -31.16
N GLY A 777 9.24 13.78 -32.39
CA GLY A 777 8.04 13.53 -33.19
C GLY A 777 8.36 13.20 -34.64
N SER A 778 7.31 12.87 -35.39
CA SER A 778 7.41 12.57 -36.82
C SER A 778 6.28 13.20 -37.61
N SER A 779 6.53 13.49 -38.89
CA SER A 779 5.55 14.00 -39.83
C SER A 779 5.77 13.37 -41.20
N GLN A 780 4.68 13.14 -41.94
CA GLN A 780 4.73 12.62 -43.30
C GLN A 780 4.50 13.75 -44.30
N LEU A 781 5.36 13.84 -45.31
CA LEU A 781 5.30 14.84 -46.38
C LEU A 781 5.25 14.15 -47.73
N ASP A 782 4.27 14.50 -48.56
CA ASP A 782 4.03 13.89 -49.87
C ASP A 782 4.27 14.89 -51.00
N ASN A 783 5.29 14.66 -51.83
CA ASN A 783 5.53 15.48 -53.03
C ASN A 783 4.96 14.80 -54.28
N HIS A 784 3.76 15.27 -54.68
CA HIS A 784 3.09 14.80 -55.90
C HIS A 784 3.60 15.45 -57.20
N SER A 785 4.51 16.42 -57.13
CA SER A 785 5.04 17.09 -58.32
C SER A 785 6.09 16.25 -59.04
N ASP A 786 6.41 16.62 -60.28
CA ASP A 786 7.42 15.95 -61.10
C ASP A 786 8.84 16.47 -60.82
N GLN A 787 9.03 17.35 -59.82
CA GLN A 787 10.31 17.96 -59.43
C GLN A 787 10.50 17.89 -57.92
N GLU A 788 11.73 18.07 -57.43
CA GLU A 788 11.98 18.21 -55.99
C GLU A 788 11.30 19.49 -55.47
N ALA A 789 10.63 19.39 -54.32
CA ALA A 789 9.93 20.52 -53.71
C ALA A 789 10.34 20.67 -52.23
N ALA A 790 10.61 21.90 -51.82
CA ALA A 790 10.85 22.23 -50.42
C ALA A 790 9.51 22.28 -49.67
N MET A 791 9.21 21.26 -48.87
CA MET A 791 7.95 21.12 -48.15
C MET A 791 8.09 21.59 -46.71
N SER A 792 7.09 22.35 -46.23
CA SER A 792 7.06 22.81 -44.85
C SER A 792 6.72 21.66 -43.91
N VAL A 793 7.51 21.51 -42.85
CA VAL A 793 7.27 20.59 -41.74
C VAL A 793 7.07 21.39 -40.46
N SER A 794 6.11 20.96 -39.65
CA SER A 794 5.89 21.50 -38.31
C SER A 794 5.65 20.33 -37.37
N ILE A 795 6.50 20.21 -36.35
CA ILE A 795 6.43 19.16 -35.32
C ILE A 795 6.35 19.85 -33.96
N THR A 796 5.23 19.66 -33.27
CA THR A 796 5.04 20.11 -31.90
C THR A 796 5.36 18.96 -30.96
N TYR A 797 6.24 19.22 -29.98
CA TYR A 797 6.60 18.26 -28.95
C TYR A 797 6.62 18.92 -27.57
N THR A 798 6.62 18.10 -26.53
CA THR A 798 6.76 18.56 -25.15
C THR A 798 8.23 18.50 -24.76
N ASP A 799 8.87 19.64 -24.58
CA ASP A 799 10.22 19.75 -24.00
C ASP A 799 10.11 19.57 -22.49
N GLU A 800 10.50 18.38 -22.04
CA GLU A 800 10.54 18.01 -20.63
C GLU A 800 11.97 18.12 -20.10
N LYS A 801 12.13 18.92 -19.04
CA LYS A 801 13.39 19.11 -18.33
C LYS A 801 13.18 18.81 -16.86
N SER A 802 14.08 18.06 -16.26
CA SER A 802 14.01 17.75 -14.84
C SER A 802 15.29 18.08 -14.13
N TYR A 803 15.19 18.46 -12.85
CA TYR A 803 16.34 18.82 -12.05
C TYR A 803 16.16 18.48 -10.57
N THR A 804 17.29 18.20 -9.92
CA THR A 804 17.36 17.80 -8.52
C THR A 804 18.55 18.49 -7.86
N PHE A 805 18.30 19.11 -6.70
CA PHE A 805 19.34 19.60 -5.81
C PHE A 805 19.58 18.57 -4.71
N SER A 806 20.79 18.02 -4.66
CA SER A 806 21.20 17.06 -3.63
C SER A 806 22.33 17.62 -2.79
N ARG A 807 22.47 17.12 -1.55
CA ARG A 807 23.58 17.45 -0.65
C ARG A 807 24.09 16.17 0.02
N SER A 808 25.31 16.21 0.58
CA SER A 808 25.90 15.02 1.17
C SER A 808 25.25 14.62 2.50
N MET A 809 24.81 13.35 2.58
CA MET A 809 24.60 12.52 3.80
C MET A 809 23.67 13.08 4.88
N SER A 810 23.07 14.24 4.66
CA SER A 810 22.31 14.98 5.67
C SER A 810 20.92 14.39 5.79
N LEU A 811 20.51 14.02 7.00
CA LEU A 811 19.14 13.58 7.22
C LEU A 811 18.17 14.72 6.87
N THR A 812 17.27 14.50 5.92
CA THR A 812 16.27 15.47 5.44
C THR A 812 15.10 15.55 6.42
N ALA A 813 15.37 16.07 7.61
CA ALA A 813 14.44 16.15 8.74
C ALA A 813 13.26 17.13 8.55
N GLY A 814 12.55 17.05 7.42
CA GLY A 814 11.26 17.71 7.17
C GLY A 814 11.27 19.23 7.02
N VAL A 815 12.45 19.87 6.98
CA VAL A 815 12.56 21.33 6.88
C VAL A 815 12.37 21.79 5.43
N GLU A 816 11.26 22.47 5.17
CA GLU A 816 11.04 23.18 3.90
C GLU A 816 12.18 24.17 3.63
N THR A 817 12.76 24.13 2.43
CA THR A 817 13.94 24.92 2.08
C THR A 817 13.63 25.84 0.90
N THR A 818 13.81 27.14 1.07
CA THR A 818 13.69 28.12 -0.03
C THR A 818 15.03 28.23 -0.76
N PHE A 819 15.02 28.00 -2.07
CA PHE A 819 16.20 28.13 -2.94
C PHE A 819 16.14 29.41 -3.76
N SER A 820 17.22 30.18 -3.74
CA SER A 820 17.47 31.32 -4.62
C SER A 820 18.74 31.05 -5.45
N THR A 821 18.56 30.56 -6.67
CA THR A 821 19.66 30.09 -7.53
C THR A 821 19.27 30.03 -9.01
N GLY A 822 20.27 29.93 -9.90
CA GLY A 822 20.07 29.60 -11.30
C GLY A 822 19.99 28.08 -11.52
N VAL A 823 19.25 27.61 -12.52
CA VAL A 823 19.10 26.19 -12.88
C VAL A 823 19.92 25.86 -14.14
N PRO A 824 20.98 25.02 -14.05
CA PRO A 824 21.78 24.60 -15.20
C PRO A 824 21.11 23.54 -16.09
N PHE A 825 21.18 23.64 -17.41
CA PHE A 825 20.80 22.57 -18.33
C PHE A 825 21.81 22.41 -19.47
N ILE A 826 21.70 21.29 -20.21
CA ILE A 826 22.52 21.04 -21.38
C ILE A 826 21.95 21.82 -22.56
N VAL A 827 22.77 22.69 -23.14
CA VAL A 827 22.46 23.48 -24.34
C VAL A 827 23.65 23.37 -25.28
N GLU A 828 23.42 22.91 -26.51
CA GLU A 828 24.48 22.71 -27.51
C GLU A 828 25.66 21.86 -27.02
N GLY A 829 25.38 20.82 -26.21
CA GLY A 829 26.40 19.95 -25.62
C GLY A 829 27.23 20.59 -24.50
N LYS A 830 26.82 21.75 -23.97
CA LYS A 830 27.47 22.43 -22.84
C LYS A 830 26.46 22.68 -21.72
N ILE A 831 26.93 22.68 -20.48
CA ILE A 831 26.10 22.99 -19.32
C ILE A 831 26.06 24.50 -19.14
N THR A 832 24.86 25.07 -19.12
CA THR A 832 24.64 26.52 -18.99
C THR A 832 23.49 26.82 -18.03
N VAL A 833 23.64 27.86 -17.21
CA VAL A 833 22.56 28.34 -16.33
C VAL A 833 21.44 28.94 -17.19
N SER A 834 20.29 28.27 -17.22
CA SER A 834 19.20 28.57 -18.16
C SER A 834 18.20 29.60 -17.64
N PHE A 835 17.79 29.52 -16.36
CA PHE A 835 16.89 30.48 -15.73
C PHE A 835 17.14 30.58 -14.22
N GLN A 836 16.57 31.60 -13.56
CA GLN A 836 16.67 31.81 -12.11
C GLN A 836 15.40 31.36 -11.41
N ILE A 837 15.53 30.80 -10.20
CA ILE A 837 14.42 30.40 -9.34
C ILE A 837 14.53 31.07 -7.97
N ASN A 838 13.37 31.36 -7.39
CA ASN A 838 13.20 31.70 -5.98
C ASN A 838 11.97 30.95 -5.46
N THR A 839 12.14 29.69 -5.04
CA THR A 839 11.03 28.80 -4.70
C THR A 839 11.42 27.80 -3.62
N THR A 840 10.42 27.25 -2.92
CA THR A 840 10.62 26.15 -1.99
C THR A 840 10.86 24.86 -2.76
N LEU A 841 11.95 24.15 -2.44
CA LEU A 841 12.27 22.83 -2.96
C LEU A 841 12.56 21.88 -1.81
N GLN A 842 12.33 20.59 -2.05
CA GLN A 842 12.79 19.53 -1.16
C GLN A 842 14.11 18.97 -1.69
N TRP A 843 15.07 18.77 -0.80
CA TRP A 843 16.34 18.12 -1.13
C TRP A 843 16.08 16.73 -1.70
N ASP A 844 16.87 16.34 -2.70
CA ASP A 844 16.79 15.05 -3.41
C ASP A 844 15.47 14.79 -4.16
N ALA A 845 14.49 15.71 -4.10
CA ALA A 845 13.27 15.64 -4.89
C ALA A 845 13.52 16.16 -6.31
N THR A 846 13.00 15.42 -7.29
CA THR A 846 13.11 15.81 -8.71
C THR A 846 11.96 16.75 -9.06
N THR A 847 12.31 17.92 -9.60
CA THR A 847 11.35 18.89 -10.14
C THR A 847 11.35 18.78 -11.66
N THR A 848 10.17 18.64 -12.25
CA THR A 848 10.00 18.57 -13.71
C THR A 848 9.30 19.81 -14.23
N THR A 849 9.83 20.39 -15.29
CA THR A 849 9.25 21.50 -16.05
C THR A 849 8.96 21.04 -17.46
N THR A 850 7.76 21.34 -17.95
CA THR A 850 7.32 20.98 -19.31
C THR A 850 6.94 22.24 -20.08
N THR A 851 7.42 22.35 -21.32
CA THR A 851 7.05 23.44 -22.24
C THR A 851 6.70 22.85 -23.60
N SER A 852 5.58 23.29 -24.19
CA SER A 852 5.25 22.88 -25.56
C SER A 852 6.07 23.70 -26.55
N VAL A 853 6.86 23.02 -27.38
CA VAL A 853 7.75 23.62 -28.38
C VAL A 853 7.31 23.16 -29.76
N THR A 854 7.17 24.10 -30.70
CA THR A 854 6.88 23.78 -32.11
C THR A 854 8.11 24.08 -32.96
N ALA A 855 8.74 23.03 -33.46
CA ALA A 855 9.80 23.15 -34.45
C ALA A 855 9.17 23.26 -35.84
N SER A 856 9.60 24.25 -36.62
CA SER A 856 9.15 24.42 -38.00
C SER A 856 10.36 24.51 -38.92
N GLY A 857 10.26 23.92 -40.11
CA GLY A 857 11.34 23.88 -41.08
C GLY A 857 10.82 23.64 -42.50
N SER A 858 11.75 23.62 -43.45
CA SER A 858 11.46 23.27 -44.84
C SER A 858 12.44 22.20 -45.30
N ILE A 859 11.93 21.05 -45.74
CA ILE A 859 12.72 19.86 -46.12
C ILE A 859 12.55 19.61 -47.63
N PRO A 860 13.63 19.45 -48.41
CA PRO A 860 13.53 19.07 -49.82
C PRO A 860 13.06 17.63 -49.96
N ILE A 861 11.90 17.42 -50.59
CA ILE A 861 11.32 16.09 -50.86
C ILE A 861 11.41 15.80 -52.36
N PRO A 862 12.06 14.70 -52.79
CA PRO A 862 12.15 14.32 -54.20
C PRO A 862 10.79 14.17 -54.90
N ALA A 863 10.79 14.33 -56.23
CA ALA A 863 9.60 14.17 -57.07
C ALA A 863 8.93 12.81 -56.88
N LYS A 864 7.58 12.78 -56.82
CA LYS A 864 6.76 11.56 -56.68
C LYS A 864 7.15 10.68 -55.48
N THR A 865 7.53 11.28 -54.36
CA THR A 865 7.86 10.54 -53.15
C THR A 865 7.10 11.02 -51.91
N SER A 866 6.91 10.09 -50.98
CA SER A 866 6.43 10.31 -49.62
C SER A 866 7.62 10.13 -48.66
N ALA A 867 7.86 11.12 -47.82
CA ALA A 867 8.94 11.11 -46.83
C ALA A 867 8.36 11.12 -45.41
N VAL A 868 8.91 10.26 -44.55
CA VAL A 868 8.69 10.36 -43.09
C VAL A 868 9.87 11.12 -42.49
N ILE A 869 9.60 12.32 -41.99
CA ILE A 869 10.56 13.20 -41.34
C ILE A 869 10.42 13.05 -39.83
N GLU A 870 11.53 12.77 -39.14
CA GLU A 870 11.61 12.76 -37.69
C GLU A 870 12.39 13.99 -37.20
N TYR A 871 11.97 14.57 -36.08
CA TYR A 871 12.74 15.58 -35.36
C TYR A 871 13.45 14.89 -34.20
N VAL A 872 14.77 14.75 -34.32
CA VAL A 872 15.60 13.96 -33.41
C VAL A 872 16.56 14.87 -32.65
N GLY A 873 16.70 14.64 -31.35
CA GLY A 873 17.68 15.29 -30.48
C GLY A 873 18.45 14.25 -29.67
N THR A 874 19.20 14.74 -28.70
CA THR A 874 19.92 13.92 -27.72
C THR A 874 19.34 14.23 -26.35
N GLN A 875 18.86 13.21 -25.63
CA GLN A 875 18.60 13.32 -24.21
C GLN A 875 19.91 13.05 -23.48
N GLY A 876 20.24 13.86 -22.48
CA GLY A 876 21.42 13.65 -21.65
C GLY A 876 21.18 14.07 -20.22
N THR A 877 21.98 13.49 -19.34
CA THR A 877 22.01 13.82 -17.91
C THR A 877 23.28 14.60 -17.60
N CYS A 878 23.19 15.61 -16.74
CA CYS A 878 24.36 16.33 -16.24
C CYS A 878 24.42 16.34 -14.72
N ASP A 879 25.63 16.18 -14.18
CA ASP A 879 25.93 16.43 -12.77
C ASP A 879 26.84 17.66 -12.65
N VAL A 880 26.50 18.59 -11.76
CA VAL A 880 27.25 19.82 -11.51
C VAL A 880 27.49 19.98 -10.00
N PRO A 881 28.72 19.85 -9.52
CA PRO A 881 29.05 20.16 -8.13
C PRO A 881 28.81 21.64 -7.83
N TYR A 882 28.33 21.94 -6.63
CA TYR A 882 28.12 23.32 -6.21
C TYR A 882 28.34 23.53 -4.70
N SER A 883 28.68 24.77 -4.37
CA SER A 883 28.69 25.28 -3.00
C SER A 883 27.56 26.28 -2.78
N TYR A 884 27.11 26.46 -1.56
CA TYR A 884 26.01 27.37 -1.23
C TYR A 884 26.10 27.90 0.20
N THR A 885 25.48 29.05 0.45
CA THR A 885 25.25 29.58 1.79
C THR A 885 23.91 29.07 2.30
N GLN A 886 23.92 28.37 3.43
CA GLN A 886 22.73 27.95 4.16
C GLN A 886 22.49 28.91 5.32
N GLN A 887 21.30 29.50 5.37
CA GLN A 887 20.81 30.28 6.49
C GLN A 887 19.71 29.50 7.19
N ASP A 888 19.90 29.20 8.47
CA ASP A 888 18.92 28.50 9.29
C ASP A 888 18.46 29.38 10.43
N GLN A 889 17.15 29.43 10.66
CA GLN A 889 16.54 29.99 11.86
C GLN A 889 16.19 28.87 12.84
N SER A 890 16.74 28.94 14.05
CA SER A 890 16.48 27.97 15.12
C SER A 890 15.03 28.02 15.60
N SER A 891 14.40 26.86 15.72
CA SER A 891 13.01 26.75 16.20
C SER A 891 12.86 26.93 17.71
N THR A 892 13.96 26.88 18.47
CA THR A 892 13.91 26.97 19.95
C THR A 892 14.15 28.37 20.48
N ASP A 893 14.98 29.17 19.81
CA ASP A 893 15.39 30.50 20.27
C ASP A 893 15.35 31.58 19.18
N GLY A 894 14.99 31.22 17.94
CA GLY A 894 14.89 32.14 16.81
C GLY A 894 16.25 32.64 16.27
N THR A 895 17.37 32.14 16.79
CA THR A 895 18.71 32.56 16.36
C THR A 895 18.95 32.19 14.91
N ILE A 896 19.53 33.12 14.15
CA ILE A 896 19.92 32.89 12.75
C ILE A 896 21.39 32.46 12.70
N SER A 897 21.65 31.36 11.99
CA SER A 897 23.00 30.87 11.71
C SER A 897 23.25 30.82 10.21
N TYR A 898 24.51 31.02 9.82
CA TYR A 898 24.96 30.97 8.43
C TYR A 898 26.07 29.94 8.31
N THR A 899 25.94 29.03 7.35
CA THR A 899 26.93 28.00 7.10
C THR A 899 27.23 27.92 5.60
N GLU A 900 28.51 28.01 5.25
CA GLU A 900 28.96 27.71 3.89
C GLU A 900 29.05 26.19 3.72
N GLN A 901 28.37 25.67 2.71
CA GLN A 901 28.33 24.24 2.38
C GLN A 901 29.00 24.02 1.02
N VAL A 902 29.78 22.95 0.92
CA VAL A 902 30.58 22.59 -0.27
C VAL A 902 30.28 21.16 -0.73
N ASP A 903 29.05 20.74 -0.52
CA ASP A 903 28.63 19.34 -0.66
C ASP A 903 27.44 19.12 -1.58
N GLY A 904 27.06 20.14 -2.35
CA GLY A 904 25.96 20.10 -3.29
C GLY A 904 26.34 19.38 -4.58
N ILE A 905 25.45 18.51 -5.07
CA ILE A 905 25.49 17.97 -6.44
C ILE A 905 24.15 18.27 -7.10
N TYR A 906 24.18 19.07 -8.16
CA TYR A 906 23.02 19.35 -9.00
C TYR A 906 22.95 18.28 -10.07
N LYS A 907 21.77 17.68 -10.27
CA LYS A 907 21.49 16.76 -11.36
C LYS A 907 20.42 17.34 -12.27
N GLY A 908 20.66 17.36 -13.58
CA GLY A 908 19.72 17.84 -14.58
C GLY A 908 19.55 16.85 -15.73
N VAL A 909 18.34 16.73 -16.27
CA VAL A 909 18.03 15.97 -17.50
C VAL A 909 17.37 16.92 -18.49
N SER A 910 17.87 16.94 -19.73
CA SER A 910 17.34 17.80 -20.79
C SER A 910 17.62 17.22 -22.18
N CYS A 911 16.78 17.55 -23.15
CA CYS A 911 17.01 17.25 -24.55
C CYS A 911 17.67 18.44 -25.29
N TYR A 912 18.63 18.17 -26.16
CA TYR A 912 19.39 19.18 -26.89
C TYR A 912 19.83 18.68 -28.28
N ASN A 913 20.50 19.54 -29.07
CA ASN A 913 21.02 19.20 -30.42
C ASN A 913 19.97 18.67 -31.41
N PHE A 914 18.76 19.23 -31.37
CA PHE A 914 17.69 18.81 -32.26
C PHE A 914 17.96 19.14 -33.73
N HIS A 915 17.62 18.22 -34.62
CA HIS A 915 17.66 18.38 -36.07
C HIS A 915 16.63 17.46 -36.77
N TYR A 916 16.32 17.75 -38.03
CA TYR A 916 15.43 16.92 -38.84
C TYR A 916 16.21 15.79 -39.52
N VAL A 917 15.65 14.58 -39.51
CA VAL A 917 16.18 13.41 -40.21
C VAL A 917 15.09 12.79 -41.07
N THR A 918 15.44 12.39 -42.30
CA THR A 918 14.54 11.62 -43.16
C THR A 918 14.67 10.14 -42.82
N LYS A 919 13.67 9.55 -42.19
CA LYS A 919 13.67 8.14 -41.78
C LYS A 919 13.41 7.20 -42.95
N SER A 920 12.46 7.56 -43.81
CA SER A 920 12.13 6.74 -44.96
C SER A 920 11.60 7.58 -46.10
N LEU A 921 11.88 7.11 -47.31
CA LEU A 921 11.42 7.69 -48.56
C LEU A 921 10.76 6.59 -49.39
N LYS A 922 9.53 6.81 -49.85
CA LYS A 922 8.76 5.84 -50.66
C LYS A 922 8.24 6.50 -51.91
N ALA A 923 8.22 5.77 -53.03
CA ALA A 923 7.54 6.24 -54.23
C ALA A 923 6.02 6.32 -54.01
N LEU A 924 5.41 7.42 -54.45
CA LEU A 924 3.97 7.57 -54.52
C LEU A 924 3.50 6.86 -55.80
N VAL A 925 2.54 5.93 -55.66
CA VAL A 925 1.95 5.17 -56.77
C VAL A 925 0.97 6.02 -57.54
#